data_AF-A0A965UAV6-F1
#
_entry.id   AF-A0A965UAV6-F1
#
_cell.length_a   1.000
_cell.length_b   1.000
_cell.length_c   1.000
_cell.angle_alpha   90.00
_cell.angle_beta   90.00
_cell.angle_gamma   90.00
#
_symmetry.space_group_name_H-M   'P 1'
#
loop_
_entity.id
_entity.type
_entity.pdbx_description
1 polymer ?
#
loop_
_entity_poly.entity_id
_entity_poly.type
_entity_poly.pdbx_seq_one_letter_code
_entity_poly.pdbx_strand_id
1 'polypeptide(L)'
;MEFSTQDIKFLPGVGPGKAELFNKELSIFTVEDLLRHYPYRYVDRSRFYKIRELREDMPFVQIKGKFVRFEKVGEGKKMRLSAMFSDGENILELVWFRGVRFVTDKYKTGVEYVAFGKPTLFNGKFNLVHPDIEDASKLPPPEKMGFQPYYNTTEKMKNHFLNSKAIQKIIYPLIGKLEAGIPETLPAYVLQQFKLMNLTESLINIHFPKNDSNLTQARQRLKFEELFYIQLDILRQRKWREQRFSGFIFSRIGKYFNEFYSSHLPFALTNAQKKVIREIRTDMSSGRQMNRLLQGDVGSGKTVVALLTMLIALDNGYQACLMAPTEILANQHFTTISEQLRGINVNVSLLTGSTKKKDRESIHEQLLNGEMQIIIGTHALIEDTVQFKNLGYVIIDEQHRFGVAQRSRLWIKNEHPPHILVMTATPIPRTLAMTLYGDLSVSVIDELPPGRKAIQTYHYYESKRNSLLGFISKQINAGRQVYVVYPLIQESEKMDYRHLEEGYAYLKEVFPNYMISMVHGKMKPAEKEAHMQKFVTGETQLMVATTVIEVGVNVPNASVMIIESAERFGLSQLHQLRGRVGRGADQSYCILLTGVKLSSDSRKRMEIMTRTNDGFEISEADLQLRGPGDMEGTQQSGIPFELKIADLAKDAQMLEIARNTAWDILEEDPTLSKPENRMLVLQLKKMKNNAVNWSAIS
;
A
#
# COMPACT_ATOMS: atom_id res chain seq x y z
N MET A 1 4.15 27.94 26.67
CA MET A 1 3.93 26.72 27.48
C MET A 1 4.45 25.54 26.70
N GLU A 2 5.32 24.71 27.27
CA GLU A 2 5.86 23.55 26.55
C GLU A 2 4.91 22.35 26.65
N PHE A 3 3.84 22.34 25.85
CA PHE A 3 2.96 21.18 25.69
C PHE A 3 3.70 19.93 25.19
N SER A 4 4.86 20.13 24.55
CA SER A 4 5.75 19.09 24.04
C SER A 4 6.50 18.31 25.12
N THR A 5 6.68 18.87 26.32
CA THR A 5 7.42 18.22 27.42
C THR A 5 6.52 17.85 28.59
N GLN A 6 5.27 18.34 28.58
CA GLN A 6 4.29 18.03 29.62
C GLN A 6 3.73 16.60 29.44
N ASP A 7 3.96 15.75 30.44
CA ASP A 7 3.43 14.39 30.52
C ASP A 7 1.91 14.39 30.75
N ILE A 8 1.19 13.55 30.01
CA ILE A 8 -0.28 13.42 30.10
C ILE A 8 -0.78 13.00 31.49
N LYS A 9 0.05 12.40 32.34
CA LYS A 9 -0.36 11.96 33.69
C LYS A 9 -0.79 13.12 34.59
N PHE A 10 -0.29 14.33 34.32
CA PHE A 10 -0.65 15.55 35.07
C PHE A 10 -1.94 16.21 34.57
N LEU A 11 -2.57 15.66 33.53
CA LEU A 11 -3.85 16.17 33.04
C LEU A 11 -4.99 15.75 33.97
N PRO A 12 -5.91 16.69 34.29
CA PRO A 12 -7.11 16.38 35.05
C PRO A 12 -7.91 15.25 34.37
N GLY A 13 -8.17 14.17 35.11
CA GLY A 13 -8.98 13.04 34.63
C GLY A 13 -8.21 11.91 33.93
N VAL A 14 -6.90 12.04 33.74
CA VAL A 14 -6.00 10.97 33.24
C VAL A 14 -5.40 10.19 34.42
N GLY A 15 -4.51 10.81 35.19
CA GLY A 15 -3.76 10.12 36.25
C GLY A 15 -2.85 9.00 35.72
N PRO A 16 -2.10 8.30 36.58
CA PRO A 16 -1.05 7.35 36.15
C PRO A 16 -1.61 6.13 35.40
N GLY A 17 -2.72 5.55 35.86
CA GLY A 17 -3.29 4.33 35.25
C GLY A 17 -3.82 4.54 33.83
N LYS A 18 -4.47 5.68 33.55
CA LYS A 18 -4.91 5.99 32.18
C LYS A 18 -3.75 6.44 31.29
N ALA A 19 -2.77 7.14 31.85
CA ALA A 19 -1.57 7.53 31.12
C ALA A 19 -0.81 6.29 30.60
N GLU A 20 -0.66 5.25 31.42
CA GLU A 20 -0.04 3.99 30.99
C GLU A 20 -0.80 3.33 29.83
N LEU A 21 -2.14 3.41 29.83
CA LEU A 21 -2.96 2.86 28.76
C LEU A 21 -2.83 3.67 27.46
N PHE A 22 -2.78 5.00 27.53
CA PHE A 22 -2.48 5.87 26.39
C PHE A 22 -1.11 5.57 25.79
N ASN A 23 -0.08 5.39 26.63
CA ASN A 23 1.27 5.05 26.21
C ASN A 23 1.33 3.70 25.48
N LYS A 24 0.70 2.66 26.05
CA LYS A 24 0.77 1.28 25.53
C LYS A 24 -0.07 1.06 24.28
N GLU A 25 -1.26 1.66 24.22
CA GLU A 25 -2.24 1.36 23.17
C GLU A 25 -2.21 2.37 22.01
N LEU A 26 -1.84 3.63 22.29
CA LEU A 26 -1.85 4.71 21.28
C LEU A 26 -0.50 5.44 21.16
N SER A 27 0.53 5.05 21.92
CA SER A 27 1.84 5.73 21.95
C SER A 27 1.75 7.25 22.22
N ILE A 28 0.79 7.67 23.04
CA ILE A 28 0.58 9.08 23.43
C ILE A 28 1.24 9.31 24.79
N PHE A 29 2.31 10.10 24.86
CA PHE A 29 3.06 10.38 26.09
C PHE A 29 2.91 11.82 26.58
N THR A 30 2.78 12.77 25.67
CA THR A 30 2.77 14.21 25.98
C THR A 30 1.41 14.86 25.68
N VAL A 31 1.19 16.05 26.23
CA VAL A 31 -0.02 16.84 25.93
C VAL A 31 -0.12 17.15 24.44
N GLU A 32 1.01 17.41 23.77
CA GLU A 32 1.02 17.59 22.31
C GLU A 32 0.63 16.33 21.55
N ASP A 33 1.09 15.14 21.97
CA ASP A 33 0.69 13.89 21.33
C ASP A 33 -0.83 13.70 21.41
N LEU A 34 -1.43 14.05 22.55
CA LEU A 34 -2.87 13.98 22.75
C LEU A 34 -3.63 14.98 21.87
N LEU A 35 -3.10 16.20 21.69
CA LEU A 35 -3.66 17.20 20.78
C LEU A 35 -3.46 16.87 19.30
N ARG A 36 -2.53 15.95 18.98
CA ARG A 36 -2.35 15.41 17.62
C ARG A 36 -3.10 14.09 17.42
N HIS A 37 -3.84 13.61 18.41
CA HIS A 37 -4.76 12.47 18.29
C HIS A 37 -6.09 12.93 17.70
N TYR A 38 -6.17 12.99 16.38
CA TYR A 38 -7.31 13.62 15.72
C TYR A 38 -8.57 12.75 15.69
N PRO A 39 -9.77 13.37 15.69
CA PRO A 39 -11.02 12.63 15.52
C PRO A 39 -11.16 12.06 14.10
N TYR A 40 -11.56 10.79 13.99
CA TYR A 40 -11.84 10.13 12.71
C TYR A 40 -13.23 10.49 12.14
N ARG A 41 -14.14 10.95 13.01
CA ARG A 41 -15.52 11.24 12.63
C ARG A 41 -16.08 12.40 13.43
N TYR A 42 -16.99 13.14 12.82
CA TYR A 42 -17.70 14.26 13.44
C TYR A 42 -19.18 13.99 13.29
N VAL A 43 -19.90 14.24 14.36
CA VAL A 43 -21.35 14.12 14.39
C VAL A 43 -21.91 15.48 14.73
N ASP A 44 -22.73 16.01 13.85
CA ASP A 44 -23.48 17.22 14.15
C ASP A 44 -24.57 16.92 15.18
N ARG A 45 -24.46 17.53 16.36
CA ARG A 45 -25.45 17.50 17.43
C ARG A 45 -26.06 18.88 17.69
N SER A 46 -25.98 19.80 16.74
CA SER A 46 -26.49 21.18 16.87
C SER A 46 -28.01 21.30 16.71
N ARG A 47 -28.67 20.29 16.16
CA ARG A 47 -30.11 20.33 15.87
C ARG A 47 -30.87 19.12 16.43
N PHE A 48 -32.03 19.39 17.02
CA PHE A 48 -33.06 18.39 17.28
C PHE A 48 -34.02 18.30 16.10
N TYR A 49 -34.28 17.08 15.64
CA TYR A 49 -35.22 16.77 14.58
C TYR A 49 -36.54 16.28 15.19
N LYS A 50 -37.65 16.64 14.57
CA LYS A 50 -38.94 15.99 14.83
C LYS A 50 -39.02 14.67 14.10
N ILE A 51 -39.78 13.70 14.61
CA ILE A 51 -39.92 12.37 13.99
C ILE A 51 -40.48 12.47 12.57
N ARG A 52 -41.35 13.45 12.31
CA ARG A 52 -41.93 13.73 10.97
C ARG A 52 -40.92 14.23 9.93
N GLU A 53 -39.76 14.73 10.38
CA GLU A 53 -38.72 15.26 9.48
C GLU A 53 -37.78 14.16 8.99
N LEU A 54 -37.87 12.95 9.54
CA LEU A 54 -36.96 11.86 9.22
C LEU A 54 -37.08 11.42 7.77
N ARG A 55 -35.92 11.28 7.13
CA ARG A 55 -35.76 10.69 5.79
C ARG A 55 -34.70 9.60 5.83
N GLU A 56 -34.77 8.67 4.90
CA GLU A 56 -33.85 7.51 4.84
C GLU A 56 -32.40 7.90 4.56
N ASP A 57 -32.19 9.00 3.83
CA ASP A 57 -30.89 9.55 3.46
C ASP A 57 -30.27 10.42 4.57
N MET A 58 -31.00 10.67 5.67
CA MET A 58 -30.46 11.48 6.76
C MET A 58 -29.28 10.77 7.45
N PRO A 59 -28.28 11.56 7.89
CA PRO A 59 -27.19 11.04 8.72
C PRO A 59 -27.72 10.71 10.13
N PHE A 60 -26.87 10.82 11.15
CA PHE A 60 -27.32 10.59 12.51
C PHE A 60 -28.13 11.80 12.98
N VAL A 61 -29.26 11.55 13.62
CA VAL A 61 -30.21 12.57 14.09
C VAL A 61 -30.32 12.52 15.60
N GLN A 62 -30.65 13.67 16.20
CA GLN A 62 -31.07 13.74 17.60
C GLN A 62 -32.57 14.02 17.67
N ILE A 63 -33.28 13.23 18.47
CA ILE A 63 -34.71 13.37 18.69
C ILE A 63 -34.93 13.51 20.19
N LYS A 64 -35.56 14.62 20.59
CA LYS A 64 -35.96 14.84 21.98
C LYS A 64 -37.36 14.27 22.18
N GLY A 65 -37.55 13.46 23.22
CA GLY A 65 -38.83 12.79 23.46
C GLY A 65 -38.86 11.98 24.75
N LYS A 66 -39.90 11.16 24.89
CA LYS A 66 -40.15 10.32 26.07
C LYS A 66 -40.40 8.88 25.67
N PHE A 67 -39.94 7.93 26.48
CA PHE A 67 -40.36 6.54 26.32
C PHE A 67 -41.81 6.36 26.75
N VAL A 68 -42.62 5.78 25.86
CA VAL A 68 -44.03 5.45 26.09
C VAL A 68 -44.15 4.04 26.66
N ARG A 69 -43.49 3.06 26.02
CA ARG A 69 -43.51 1.65 26.43
C ARG A 69 -42.26 0.91 25.98
N PHE A 70 -41.95 -0.18 26.69
CA PHE A 70 -40.91 -1.14 26.34
C PHE A 70 -41.54 -2.52 26.13
N GLU A 71 -41.21 -3.18 25.03
CA GLU A 71 -41.70 -4.50 24.66
C GLU A 71 -40.53 -5.41 24.30
N LYS A 72 -40.50 -6.63 24.83
CA LYS A 72 -39.56 -7.67 24.40
C LYS A 72 -40.22 -8.48 23.30
N VAL A 73 -39.60 -8.53 22.13
CA VAL A 73 -40.13 -9.19 20.94
C VAL A 73 -39.22 -10.34 20.53
N GLY A 74 -39.79 -11.53 20.37
CA GLY A 74 -39.08 -12.76 19.98
C GLY A 74 -38.59 -13.61 21.16
N GLU A 75 -38.09 -14.82 20.86
CA GLU A 75 -37.61 -15.81 21.84
C GLU A 75 -36.15 -16.23 21.58
N GLY A 76 -35.43 -16.58 22.66
CA GLY A 76 -34.05 -17.08 22.60
C GLY A 76 -33.04 -16.10 21.99
N LYS A 77 -32.19 -16.58 21.07
CA LYS A 77 -31.17 -15.77 20.37
C LYS A 77 -31.75 -14.69 19.44
N LYS A 78 -33.06 -14.71 19.14
CA LYS A 78 -33.75 -13.71 18.30
C LYS A 78 -34.49 -12.65 19.13
N MET A 79 -34.33 -12.63 20.45
CA MET A 79 -34.96 -11.65 21.33
C MET A 79 -34.40 -10.24 21.08
N ARG A 80 -35.29 -9.26 20.88
CA ARG A 80 -34.96 -7.83 20.79
C ARG A 80 -35.83 -7.01 21.73
N LEU A 81 -35.30 -5.90 22.23
CA LEU A 81 -36.07 -4.88 22.94
C LEU A 81 -36.54 -3.84 21.93
N SER A 82 -37.85 -3.62 21.87
CA SER A 82 -38.48 -2.52 21.15
C SER A 82 -39.00 -1.51 22.16
N ALA A 83 -38.62 -0.25 22.02
CA ALA A 83 -39.12 0.83 22.86
C ALA A 83 -39.80 1.89 21.98
N MET A 84 -41.04 2.25 22.32
CA MET A 84 -41.76 3.31 21.63
C MET A 84 -41.35 4.65 22.22
N PHE A 85 -40.81 5.52 21.38
CA PHE A 85 -40.30 6.83 21.75
C PHE A 85 -41.14 7.92 21.09
N SER A 86 -41.70 8.84 21.87
CA SER A 86 -42.55 9.91 21.33
C SER A 86 -41.92 11.29 21.49
N ASP A 87 -41.98 12.09 20.43
CA ASP A 87 -41.63 13.52 20.44
C ASP A 87 -42.82 14.42 20.86
N GLY A 88 -43.96 13.82 21.25
CA GLY A 88 -45.21 14.50 21.59
C GLY A 88 -46.23 14.54 20.45
N GLU A 89 -45.80 14.45 19.19
CA GLU A 89 -46.69 14.42 18.02
C GLU A 89 -46.74 13.02 17.39
N ASN A 90 -45.60 12.35 17.30
CA ASN A 90 -45.43 11.07 16.62
C ASN A 90 -44.72 10.06 17.52
N ILE A 91 -44.66 8.80 17.06
CA ILE A 91 -44.01 7.69 17.76
C ILE A 91 -42.98 7.05 16.82
N LEU A 92 -41.78 6.83 17.34
CA LEU A 92 -40.65 6.19 16.68
C LEU A 92 -40.27 4.93 17.44
N GLU A 93 -39.96 3.85 16.72
CA GLU A 93 -39.50 2.60 17.34
C GLU A 93 -37.97 2.65 17.55
N LEU A 94 -37.52 2.38 18.77
CA LEU A 94 -36.10 2.23 19.11
C LEU A 94 -35.82 0.75 19.41
N VAL A 95 -34.82 0.16 18.76
CA VAL A 95 -34.58 -1.29 18.78
C VAL A 95 -33.18 -1.62 19.30
N TRP A 96 -33.09 -2.55 20.28
CA TRP A 96 -31.82 -3.10 20.77
C TRP A 96 -31.80 -4.63 20.65
N PHE A 97 -30.78 -5.18 20.01
CA PHE A 97 -30.53 -6.62 19.91
C PHE A 97 -29.57 -7.16 21.00
N ARG A 98 -28.89 -6.25 21.70
CA ARG A 98 -27.90 -6.53 22.76
C ARG A 98 -28.07 -5.52 23.89
N GLY A 99 -27.69 -5.90 25.12
CA GLY A 99 -27.77 -5.00 26.28
C GLY A 99 -29.19 -4.70 26.77
N VAL A 100 -30.17 -5.56 26.43
CA VAL A 100 -31.59 -5.39 26.76
C VAL A 100 -31.82 -5.05 28.24
N ARG A 101 -31.16 -5.79 29.15
CA ARG A 101 -31.29 -5.60 30.60
C ARG A 101 -30.81 -4.21 31.06
N PHE A 102 -29.67 -3.74 30.53
CA PHE A 102 -29.13 -2.42 30.85
C PHE A 102 -30.08 -1.29 30.43
N VAL A 103 -30.70 -1.41 29.24
CA VAL A 103 -31.63 -0.40 28.73
C VAL A 103 -32.90 -0.34 29.58
N THR A 104 -33.50 -1.48 29.93
CA THR A 104 -34.70 -1.53 30.77
C THR A 104 -34.45 -1.05 32.20
N ASP A 105 -33.26 -1.29 32.76
CA ASP A 105 -32.95 -0.88 34.13
C ASP A 105 -32.61 0.62 34.22
N LYS A 106 -32.02 1.18 33.15
CA LYS A 106 -31.51 2.56 33.14
C LYS A 106 -32.56 3.61 32.74
N TYR A 107 -33.45 3.29 31.80
CA TYR A 107 -34.37 4.26 31.20
C TYR A 107 -35.81 4.00 31.65
N LYS A 108 -36.51 5.07 32.06
CA LYS A 108 -37.88 4.99 32.59
C LYS A 108 -38.87 5.61 31.61
N THR A 109 -40.12 5.14 31.63
CA THR A 109 -41.20 5.76 30.86
C THR A 109 -41.57 7.14 31.42
N GLY A 110 -42.04 8.04 30.56
CA GLY A 110 -42.49 9.39 30.95
C GLY A 110 -41.38 10.42 31.24
N VAL A 111 -40.12 10.01 31.30
CA VAL A 111 -38.96 10.91 31.46
C VAL A 111 -38.48 11.40 30.09
N GLU A 112 -38.06 12.67 30.01
CA GLU A 112 -37.48 13.24 28.78
C GLU A 112 -36.04 12.77 28.56
N TYR A 113 -35.80 12.21 27.38
CA TYR A 113 -34.50 11.81 26.90
C TYR A 113 -34.23 12.42 25.53
N VAL A 114 -32.96 12.39 25.14
CA VAL A 114 -32.53 12.62 23.76
C VAL A 114 -32.05 11.30 23.21
N ALA A 115 -32.69 10.84 22.14
CA ALA A 115 -32.28 9.67 21.37
C ALA A 115 -31.40 10.12 20.20
N PHE A 116 -30.19 9.58 20.12
CA PHE A 116 -29.25 9.84 19.05
C PHE A 116 -28.96 8.55 18.26
N GLY A 117 -29.21 8.57 16.96
CA GLY A 117 -29.00 7.39 16.11
C GLY A 117 -29.24 7.68 14.64
N LYS A 118 -28.94 6.70 13.78
CA LYS A 118 -29.25 6.79 12.36
C LYS A 118 -30.67 6.26 12.10
N PRO A 119 -31.56 7.02 11.44
CA PRO A 119 -32.88 6.53 11.05
C PRO A 119 -32.74 5.44 10.00
N THR A 120 -33.40 4.31 10.23
CA THR A 120 -33.49 3.20 9.28
C THR A 120 -34.95 2.91 8.97
N LEU A 121 -35.25 2.66 7.69
CA LEU A 121 -36.59 2.34 7.25
C LEU A 121 -36.78 0.81 7.29
N PHE A 122 -37.78 0.34 8.03
CA PHE A 122 -38.13 -1.08 8.11
C PHE A 122 -39.65 -1.24 8.08
N ASN A 123 -40.17 -2.03 7.14
CA ASN A 123 -41.61 -2.21 6.91
C ASN A 123 -42.39 -0.88 6.79
N GLY A 124 -41.81 0.12 6.11
CA GLY A 124 -42.42 1.44 5.91
C GLY A 124 -42.49 2.33 7.16
N LYS A 125 -41.87 1.93 8.26
CA LYS A 125 -41.74 2.75 9.49
C LYS A 125 -40.28 3.02 9.78
N PHE A 126 -39.98 4.25 10.23
CA PHE A 126 -38.65 4.56 10.72
C PHE A 126 -38.41 3.91 12.08
N ASN A 127 -37.19 3.45 12.29
CA ASN A 127 -36.70 3.03 13.59
C ASN A 127 -35.24 3.49 13.80
N LEU A 128 -34.79 3.50 15.06
CA LEU A 128 -33.38 3.65 15.39
C LEU A 128 -32.87 2.35 16.00
N VAL A 129 -31.83 1.78 15.40
CA VAL A 129 -31.18 0.58 15.92
C VAL A 129 -30.01 0.98 16.81
N HIS A 130 -29.99 0.48 18.05
CA HIS A 130 -28.98 0.77 19.07
C HIS A 130 -28.69 2.28 19.26
N PRO A 131 -29.71 3.14 19.48
CA PRO A 131 -29.49 4.56 19.69
C PRO A 131 -28.81 4.83 21.04
N ASP A 132 -27.97 5.87 21.07
CA ASP A 132 -27.42 6.44 22.29
C ASP A 132 -28.50 7.30 22.95
N ILE A 133 -28.82 7.01 24.21
CA ILE A 133 -29.86 7.72 24.97
C ILE A 133 -29.21 8.49 26.13
N GLU A 134 -29.46 9.79 26.16
CA GLU A 134 -28.99 10.71 27.20
C GLU A 134 -30.15 11.42 27.89
N ASP A 135 -30.00 11.72 29.19
CA ASP A 135 -30.98 12.50 29.95
C ASP A 135 -31.05 13.93 29.39
N ALA A 136 -32.25 14.37 28.98
CA ALA A 136 -32.41 15.71 28.41
C ALA A 136 -32.03 16.84 29.39
N SER A 137 -32.17 16.60 30.70
CA SER A 137 -31.82 17.55 31.75
C SER A 137 -30.31 17.72 31.99
N LYS A 138 -29.49 16.74 31.57
CA LYS A 138 -28.02 16.77 31.72
C LYS A 138 -27.31 17.29 30.47
N LEU A 139 -28.07 17.57 29.42
CA LEU A 139 -27.55 17.99 28.14
C LEU A 139 -27.48 19.52 28.07
N PRO A 140 -26.34 20.10 27.65
CA PRO A 140 -26.28 21.53 27.35
C PRO A 140 -27.23 21.87 26.19
N PRO A 141 -27.62 23.15 26.00
CA PRO A 141 -28.43 23.56 24.86
C PRO A 141 -27.83 23.07 23.53
N PRO A 142 -28.64 22.69 22.53
CA PRO A 142 -28.15 22.15 21.25
C PRO A 142 -27.18 23.09 20.53
N GLU A 143 -27.37 24.41 20.66
CA GLU A 143 -26.45 25.45 20.18
C GLU A 143 -25.03 25.35 20.74
N LYS A 144 -24.86 24.77 21.94
CA LYS A 144 -23.57 24.52 22.59
C LYS A 144 -23.05 23.09 22.38
N MET A 145 -23.86 22.19 21.83
CA MET A 145 -23.42 20.81 21.54
C MET A 145 -22.57 20.72 20.29
N GLY A 146 -22.89 21.52 19.26
CA GLY A 146 -22.12 21.65 18.02
C GLY A 146 -21.74 20.31 17.36
N PHE A 147 -20.59 20.28 16.72
CA PHE A 147 -19.99 19.07 16.16
C PHE A 147 -19.24 18.29 17.24
N GLN A 148 -19.67 17.05 17.50
CA GLN A 148 -18.99 16.16 18.42
C GLN A 148 -17.94 15.31 17.71
N PRO A 149 -16.66 15.39 18.13
CA PRO A 149 -15.58 14.58 17.58
C PRO A 149 -15.61 13.15 18.10
N TYR A 150 -15.38 12.16 17.25
CA TYR A 150 -15.20 10.76 17.62
C TYR A 150 -13.75 10.34 17.42
N TYR A 151 -13.14 9.80 18.48
CA TYR A 151 -11.73 9.39 18.52
C TYR A 151 -11.58 7.87 18.44
N ASN A 152 -10.49 7.43 17.81
CA ASN A 152 -10.11 6.02 17.79
C ASN A 152 -9.74 5.56 19.21
N THR A 153 -10.25 4.40 19.61
CA THR A 153 -10.03 3.79 20.94
C THR A 153 -10.02 2.27 20.80
N THR A 154 -9.04 1.61 21.43
CA THR A 154 -8.94 0.14 21.43
C THR A 154 -9.99 -0.48 22.36
N GLU A 155 -10.25 -1.78 22.21
CA GLU A 155 -11.18 -2.49 23.10
C GLU A 155 -10.75 -2.45 24.57
N LYS A 156 -9.44 -2.58 24.83
CA LYS A 156 -8.88 -2.45 26.18
C LYS A 156 -9.14 -1.06 26.76
N MET A 157 -8.98 0.01 25.97
CA MET A 157 -9.32 1.36 26.41
C MET A 157 -10.80 1.48 26.79
N LYS A 158 -11.70 0.94 25.95
CA LYS A 158 -13.14 0.95 26.23
C LYS A 158 -13.48 0.21 27.53
N ASN A 159 -12.84 -0.93 27.78
CA ASN A 159 -13.02 -1.71 29.02
C ASN A 159 -12.58 -0.94 30.28
N HIS A 160 -11.59 -0.05 30.16
CA HIS A 160 -11.13 0.83 31.23
C HIS A 160 -11.80 2.22 31.23
N PHE A 161 -13.02 2.33 30.66
CA PHE A 161 -13.81 3.57 30.58
C PHE A 161 -13.13 4.73 29.82
N LEU A 162 -12.10 4.45 29.02
CA LEU A 162 -11.48 5.39 28.09
C LEU A 162 -12.15 5.29 26.71
N ASN A 163 -13.41 5.74 26.65
CA ASN A 163 -14.14 5.88 25.39
C ASN A 163 -13.92 7.26 24.75
N SER A 164 -14.42 7.46 23.53
CA SER A 164 -14.31 8.74 22.81
C SER A 164 -14.80 9.95 23.63
N LYS A 165 -15.87 9.79 24.44
CA LYS A 165 -16.41 10.85 25.30
C LYS A 165 -15.46 11.18 26.45
N ALA A 166 -14.72 10.20 26.97
CA ALA A 166 -13.68 10.43 27.97
C ALA A 166 -12.52 11.23 27.39
N ILE A 167 -12.07 10.92 26.16
CA ILE A 167 -11.03 11.68 25.45
C ILE A 167 -11.48 13.13 25.22
N GLN A 168 -12.71 13.35 24.75
CA GLN A 168 -13.28 14.70 24.62
C GLN A 168 -13.18 15.51 25.92
N LYS A 169 -13.54 14.90 27.06
CA LYS A 169 -13.50 15.56 28.37
C LYS A 169 -12.07 15.90 28.83
N ILE A 170 -11.08 15.10 28.42
CA ILE A 170 -9.68 15.36 28.74
C ILE A 170 -9.13 16.50 27.85
N ILE A 171 -9.52 16.55 26.58
CA ILE A 171 -9.04 17.57 25.63
C ILE A 171 -9.73 18.92 25.84
N TYR A 172 -11.01 18.95 26.20
CA TYR A 172 -11.78 20.20 26.29
C TYR A 172 -11.13 21.29 27.19
N PRO A 173 -10.62 20.99 28.39
CA PRO A 173 -9.90 21.97 29.22
C PRO A 173 -8.58 22.47 28.61
N LEU A 174 -8.01 21.73 27.66
CA LEU A 174 -6.78 22.14 26.97
C LEU A 174 -7.04 23.26 25.97
N ILE A 175 -8.23 23.33 25.37
CA ILE A 175 -8.59 24.37 24.39
C ILE A 175 -8.33 25.78 24.94
N GLY A 176 -8.81 26.07 26.16
CA GLY A 176 -8.61 27.38 26.78
C GLY A 176 -7.14 27.70 27.05
N LYS A 177 -6.27 26.68 27.16
CA LYS A 177 -4.82 26.86 27.24
C LYS A 177 -4.18 27.07 25.86
N LEU A 178 -4.78 26.54 24.79
CA LEU A 178 -4.32 26.77 23.41
C LEU A 178 -4.59 28.20 22.97
N GLU A 179 -5.65 28.85 23.46
CA GLU A 179 -5.96 30.26 23.18
C GLU A 179 -4.83 31.22 23.61
N ALA A 180 -3.93 30.80 24.51
CA ALA A 180 -2.71 31.53 24.85
C ALA A 180 -1.66 31.58 23.72
N GLY A 181 -1.91 30.88 22.60
CA GLY A 181 -1.08 30.85 21.41
C GLY A 181 -0.05 29.72 21.43
N ILE A 182 -0.09 28.90 20.38
CA ILE A 182 0.94 27.89 20.10
C ILE A 182 1.87 28.46 19.02
N PRO A 183 3.21 28.31 19.17
CA PRO A 183 4.14 28.64 18.10
C PRO A 183 3.75 27.92 16.82
N GLU A 184 3.71 28.67 15.72
CA GLU A 184 3.43 28.09 14.41
C GLU A 184 4.52 27.07 14.02
N THR A 185 4.25 26.23 13.03
CA THR A 185 5.22 25.31 12.45
C THR A 185 5.58 25.70 11.03
N LEU A 186 4.61 26.17 10.24
CA LEU A 186 4.84 26.60 8.87
C LEU A 186 5.32 28.07 8.81
N PRO A 187 6.30 28.40 7.94
CA PRO A 187 6.68 29.78 7.70
C PRO A 187 5.51 30.64 7.21
N ALA A 188 5.54 31.93 7.53
CA ALA A 188 4.48 32.87 7.17
C ALA A 188 4.21 32.93 5.66
N TYR A 189 5.24 32.82 4.82
CA TYR A 189 5.10 32.82 3.36
C TYR A 189 4.29 31.60 2.86
N VAL A 190 4.47 30.42 3.46
CA VAL A 190 3.72 29.20 3.13
C VAL A 190 2.25 29.36 3.52
N LEU A 191 1.99 29.89 4.73
CA LEU A 191 0.62 30.15 5.20
C LEU A 191 -0.11 31.13 4.28
N GLN A 192 0.55 32.21 3.85
CA GLN A 192 -0.04 33.23 2.99
C GLN A 192 -0.28 32.71 1.57
N GLN A 193 0.67 31.97 0.99
CA GLN A 193 0.55 31.41 -0.36
C GLN A 193 -0.69 30.53 -0.51
N PHE A 194 -0.94 29.67 0.48
CA PHE A 194 -2.05 28.70 0.44
C PHE A 194 -3.26 29.11 1.27
N LYS A 195 -3.25 30.31 1.88
CA LYS A 195 -4.30 30.82 2.77
C LYS A 195 -4.69 29.83 3.87
N LEU A 196 -3.67 29.21 4.49
CA LEU A 196 -3.87 28.20 5.52
C LEU A 196 -4.24 28.86 6.86
N MET A 197 -5.12 28.19 7.60
CA MET A 197 -5.44 28.54 8.99
C MET A 197 -4.17 28.45 9.86
N ASN A 198 -4.08 29.24 10.93
CA ASN A 198 -2.95 29.10 11.86
C ASN A 198 -3.04 27.80 12.68
N LEU A 199 -1.93 27.33 13.25
CA LEU A 199 -1.87 26.08 14.02
C LEU A 199 -2.86 26.05 15.18
N THR A 200 -2.92 27.15 15.93
CA THR A 200 -3.74 27.25 17.15
C THR A 200 -5.23 27.06 16.80
N GLU A 201 -5.73 27.81 15.83
CA GLU A 201 -7.11 27.69 15.34
C GLU A 201 -7.37 26.34 14.69
N SER A 202 -6.39 25.78 13.98
CA SER A 202 -6.53 24.46 13.36
C SER A 202 -6.70 23.36 14.40
N LEU A 203 -5.91 23.38 15.48
CA LEU A 203 -6.03 22.41 16.59
C LEU A 203 -7.33 22.59 17.38
N ILE A 204 -7.80 23.83 17.55
CA ILE A 204 -9.10 24.06 18.19
C ILE A 204 -10.23 23.50 17.30
N ASN A 205 -10.26 23.84 16.01
CA ASN A 205 -11.35 23.46 15.12
C ASN A 205 -11.30 21.99 14.69
N ILE A 206 -10.14 21.32 14.72
CA ILE A 206 -10.10 19.87 14.47
C ILE A 206 -10.70 19.10 15.66
N HIS A 207 -10.55 19.55 16.90
CA HIS A 207 -11.17 18.86 18.02
C HIS A 207 -12.62 19.32 18.24
N PHE A 208 -12.88 20.62 18.17
CA PHE A 208 -14.18 21.22 18.47
C PHE A 208 -14.53 22.27 17.41
N PRO A 209 -14.98 21.84 16.22
CA PRO A 209 -15.24 22.75 15.12
C PRO A 209 -16.47 23.63 15.39
N LYS A 210 -16.33 24.93 15.10
CA LYS A 210 -17.45 25.88 15.18
C LYS A 210 -18.46 25.67 14.05
N ASN A 211 -17.99 25.31 12.86
CA ASN A 211 -18.79 25.03 11.69
C ASN A 211 -18.02 24.11 10.72
N ASP A 212 -18.70 23.59 9.70
CA ASP A 212 -18.11 22.67 8.72
C ASP A 212 -17.01 23.30 7.86
N SER A 213 -17.12 24.60 7.56
CA SER A 213 -16.10 25.35 6.82
C SER A 213 -14.77 25.40 7.60
N ASN A 214 -14.82 25.73 8.90
CA ASN A 214 -13.64 25.77 9.76
C ASN A 214 -13.04 24.38 9.96
N LEU A 215 -13.88 23.34 10.09
CA LEU A 215 -13.41 21.95 10.14
C LEU A 215 -12.63 21.59 8.86
N THR A 216 -13.17 21.97 7.71
CA THR A 216 -12.54 21.71 6.41
C THR A 216 -11.20 22.44 6.28
N GLN A 217 -11.13 23.72 6.66
CA GLN A 217 -9.88 24.49 6.67
C GLN A 217 -8.84 23.92 7.65
N ALA A 218 -9.26 23.55 8.86
CA ALA A 218 -8.38 22.92 9.85
C ALA A 218 -7.82 21.60 9.34
N ARG A 219 -8.66 20.74 8.75
CA ARG A 219 -8.23 19.49 8.10
C ARG A 219 -7.25 19.76 6.97
N GLN A 220 -7.56 20.69 6.07
CA GLN A 220 -6.70 21.02 4.94
C GLN A 220 -5.31 21.46 5.41
N ARG A 221 -5.27 22.36 6.40
CA ARG A 221 -4.03 22.83 7.01
C ARG A 221 -3.23 21.67 7.62
N LEU A 222 -3.85 20.86 8.49
CA LEU A 222 -3.16 19.80 9.23
C LEU A 222 -2.65 18.70 8.29
N LYS A 223 -3.44 18.35 7.27
CA LYS A 223 -3.01 17.43 6.21
C LYS A 223 -1.83 17.99 5.41
N PHE A 224 -1.91 19.26 5.01
CA PHE A 224 -0.82 19.91 4.28
C PHE A 224 0.45 19.95 5.12
N GLU A 225 0.36 20.35 6.39
CA GLU A 225 1.49 20.36 7.33
C GLU A 225 2.16 18.98 7.40
N GLU A 226 1.37 17.93 7.64
CA GLU A 226 1.85 16.55 7.75
C GLU A 226 2.57 16.09 6.47
N LEU A 227 1.92 16.25 5.31
CA LEU A 227 2.50 15.84 4.02
C LEU A 227 3.73 16.68 3.66
N PHE A 228 3.70 17.98 3.93
CA PHE A 228 4.80 18.91 3.65
C PHE A 228 6.07 18.54 4.39
N TYR A 229 6.00 18.28 5.70
CA TYR A 229 7.19 17.91 6.45
C TYR A 229 7.75 16.55 6.08
N ILE A 230 6.88 15.58 5.76
CA ILE A 230 7.31 14.27 5.24
C ILE A 230 8.09 14.48 3.94
N GLN A 231 7.53 15.24 2.98
CA GLN A 231 8.20 15.52 1.71
C GLN A 231 9.49 16.33 1.88
N LEU A 232 9.49 17.34 2.77
CA LEU A 232 10.66 18.16 3.05
C LEU A 232 11.81 17.33 3.64
N ASP A 233 11.53 16.41 4.58
CA ASP A 233 12.57 15.56 5.13
C ASP A 233 13.14 14.61 4.06
N ILE A 234 12.27 13.97 3.28
CA ILE A 234 12.67 13.06 2.19
C ILE A 234 13.54 13.78 1.15
N LEU A 235 13.10 14.93 0.65
CA LEU A 235 13.83 15.70 -0.36
C LEU A 235 15.15 16.25 0.20
N ARG A 236 15.17 16.67 1.47
CA ARG A 236 16.40 17.11 2.13
C ARG A 236 17.42 15.96 2.27
N GLN A 237 16.96 14.77 2.67
CA GLN A 237 17.81 13.58 2.72
C GLN A 237 18.36 13.23 1.34
N ARG A 238 17.53 13.31 0.29
CA ARG A 238 17.95 13.12 -1.08
C ARG A 238 19.07 14.10 -1.48
N LYS A 239 18.88 15.41 -1.27
CA LYS A 239 19.92 16.42 -1.59
C LYS A 239 21.20 16.20 -0.81
N TRP A 240 21.09 15.84 0.47
CA TRP A 240 22.25 15.54 1.30
C TRP A 240 23.05 14.34 0.77
N ARG A 241 22.38 13.28 0.30
CA ARG A 241 23.05 12.14 -0.35
C ARG A 241 23.69 12.54 -1.67
N GLU A 242 22.98 13.30 -2.51
CA GLU A 242 23.51 13.80 -3.79
C GLU A 242 24.78 14.65 -3.62
N GLN A 243 24.92 15.36 -2.49
CA GLN A 243 26.12 16.13 -2.16
C GLN A 243 27.24 15.29 -1.53
N ARG A 244 26.90 14.23 -0.79
CA ARG A 244 27.86 13.43 -0.01
C ARG A 244 28.46 12.27 -0.80
N PHE A 245 27.70 11.68 -1.71
CA PHE A 245 28.13 10.48 -2.45
C PHE A 245 28.43 10.84 -3.90
N SER A 246 29.73 10.91 -4.22
CA SER A 246 30.20 10.94 -5.61
C SER A 246 29.94 9.58 -6.25
N GLY A 247 29.30 9.58 -7.42
CA GLY A 247 29.13 8.39 -8.24
C GLY A 247 30.24 8.28 -9.28
N PHE A 248 30.37 7.10 -9.87
CA PHE A 248 31.17 6.94 -11.07
C PHE A 248 30.59 7.77 -12.23
N ILE A 249 31.42 8.16 -13.20
CA ILE A 249 30.97 8.91 -14.39
C ILE A 249 30.99 7.98 -15.59
N PHE A 250 29.81 7.57 -16.05
CA PHE A 250 29.68 6.79 -17.29
C PHE A 250 29.42 7.72 -18.47
N SER A 251 30.50 8.26 -19.05
CA SER A 251 30.42 9.23 -20.16
C SER A 251 30.34 8.57 -21.54
N ARG A 252 30.82 7.32 -21.66
CA ARG A 252 30.98 6.63 -22.95
C ARG A 252 29.83 5.67 -23.21
N ILE A 253 29.32 5.70 -24.44
CA ILE A 253 28.57 4.58 -25.04
C ILE A 253 29.51 3.96 -26.05
N GLY A 254 29.87 2.72 -25.83
CA GLY A 254 30.96 2.05 -26.52
C GLY A 254 30.49 0.88 -27.37
N LYS A 255 31.39 -0.08 -27.55
CA LYS A 255 31.19 -1.21 -28.44
C LYS A 255 30.05 -2.10 -27.94
N TYR A 256 29.98 -2.40 -26.64
CA TYR A 256 29.03 -3.37 -26.12
C TYR A 256 27.58 -2.91 -26.32
N PHE A 257 27.28 -1.66 -25.94
CA PHE A 257 25.94 -1.11 -26.13
C PHE A 257 25.55 -1.03 -27.62
N ASN A 258 26.43 -0.48 -28.46
CA ASN A 258 26.12 -0.24 -29.87
C ASN A 258 25.98 -1.55 -30.65
N GLU A 259 26.82 -2.55 -30.37
CA GLU A 259 26.76 -3.88 -30.99
C GLU A 259 25.48 -4.62 -30.60
N PHE A 260 25.09 -4.57 -29.33
CA PHE A 260 23.83 -5.16 -28.88
C PHE A 260 22.62 -4.45 -29.53
N TYR A 261 22.58 -3.12 -29.45
CA TYR A 261 21.45 -2.32 -29.94
C TYR A 261 21.25 -2.42 -31.46
N SER A 262 22.33 -2.46 -32.25
CA SER A 262 22.26 -2.49 -33.71
C SER A 262 22.08 -3.88 -34.30
N SER A 263 22.68 -4.90 -33.70
CA SER A 263 22.87 -6.20 -34.36
C SER A 263 22.23 -7.38 -33.63
N HIS A 264 21.91 -7.25 -32.33
CA HIS A 264 21.42 -8.37 -31.51
C HIS A 264 20.01 -8.12 -30.95
N LEU A 265 19.57 -6.87 -30.86
CA LEU A 265 18.24 -6.53 -30.36
C LEU A 265 17.16 -6.95 -31.38
N PRO A 266 16.28 -7.93 -31.06
CA PRO A 266 15.38 -8.52 -32.05
C PRO A 266 14.12 -7.69 -32.32
N PHE A 267 13.94 -6.56 -31.64
CA PHE A 267 12.76 -5.71 -31.75
C PHE A 267 13.11 -4.23 -31.55
N ALA A 268 12.25 -3.34 -32.06
CA ALA A 268 12.39 -1.91 -31.82
C ALA A 268 11.99 -1.54 -30.38
N LEU A 269 12.83 -0.75 -29.70
CA LEU A 269 12.48 -0.19 -28.40
C LEU A 269 11.31 0.80 -28.51
N THR A 270 10.43 0.77 -27.51
CA THR A 270 9.34 1.74 -27.35
C THR A 270 9.88 3.13 -27.00
N ASN A 271 9.06 4.17 -27.15
CA ASN A 271 9.48 5.53 -26.80
C ASN A 271 9.68 5.66 -25.28
N ALA A 272 8.83 5.00 -24.49
CA ALA A 272 8.98 4.91 -23.04
C ALA A 272 10.32 4.26 -22.65
N GLN A 273 10.69 3.14 -23.25
CA GLN A 273 11.99 2.48 -23.00
C GLN A 273 13.17 3.40 -23.37
N LYS A 274 13.12 4.06 -24.54
CA LYS A 274 14.17 5.01 -24.96
C LYS A 274 14.29 6.20 -24.01
N LYS A 275 13.17 6.75 -23.53
CA LYS A 275 13.13 7.83 -22.55
C LYS A 275 13.81 7.40 -21.25
N VAL A 276 13.44 6.25 -20.70
CA VAL A 276 14.04 5.72 -19.46
C VAL A 276 15.54 5.48 -19.60
N ILE A 277 16.01 4.91 -20.72
CA ILE A 277 17.45 4.71 -20.96
C ILE A 277 18.20 6.05 -20.98
N ARG A 278 17.62 7.10 -21.57
CA ARG A 278 18.20 8.45 -21.56
C ARG A 278 18.25 9.03 -20.15
N GLU A 279 17.19 8.91 -19.37
CA GLU A 279 17.15 9.35 -17.97
C GLU A 279 18.25 8.67 -17.14
N ILE A 280 18.37 7.34 -17.25
CA ILE A 280 19.41 6.57 -16.56
C ILE A 280 20.81 7.03 -16.99
N ARG A 281 21.04 7.18 -18.31
CA ARG A 281 22.32 7.66 -18.84
C ARG A 281 22.69 9.04 -18.29
N THR A 282 21.73 9.98 -18.28
CA THR A 282 21.96 11.34 -17.75
C THR A 282 22.41 11.27 -16.30
N ASP A 283 21.72 10.48 -15.46
CA ASP A 283 22.11 10.32 -14.06
C ASP A 283 23.50 9.70 -13.91
N MET A 284 23.81 8.62 -14.65
CA MET A 284 25.12 7.96 -14.63
C MET A 284 26.27 8.87 -15.12
N SER A 285 25.96 9.88 -15.94
CA SER A 285 26.94 10.85 -16.44
C SER A 285 27.13 12.06 -15.52
N SER A 286 26.30 12.22 -14.49
CA SER A 286 26.24 13.43 -13.67
C SER A 286 27.37 13.56 -12.63
N GLY A 287 28.10 12.48 -12.34
CA GLY A 287 29.05 12.41 -11.22
C GLY A 287 28.41 12.22 -9.84
N ARG A 288 27.09 12.13 -9.76
CA ARG A 288 26.35 11.73 -8.55
C ARG A 288 26.03 10.24 -8.61
N GLN A 289 25.91 9.59 -7.46
CA GLN A 289 25.42 8.22 -7.43
C GLN A 289 23.95 8.18 -7.89
N MET A 290 23.67 7.52 -9.02
CA MET A 290 22.30 7.22 -9.42
C MET A 290 21.64 6.28 -8.41
N ASN A 291 20.43 6.64 -7.96
CA ASN A 291 19.56 5.76 -7.18
C ASN A 291 18.13 5.91 -7.70
N ARG A 292 17.69 4.94 -8.51
CA ARG A 292 16.48 5.08 -9.36
C ARG A 292 15.58 3.87 -9.29
N LEU A 293 14.27 4.10 -9.18
CA LEU A 293 13.21 3.10 -9.30
C LEU A 293 12.67 3.08 -10.72
N LEU A 294 12.86 1.95 -11.41
CA LEU A 294 12.24 1.63 -12.68
C LEU A 294 10.93 0.88 -12.45
N GLN A 295 9.84 1.53 -12.80
CA GLN A 295 8.49 0.97 -12.78
C GLN A 295 8.02 0.66 -14.19
N GLY A 296 7.22 -0.37 -14.31
CA GLY A 296 6.51 -0.68 -15.53
C GLY A 296 5.72 -1.97 -15.34
N ASP A 297 4.71 -2.18 -16.18
CA ASP A 297 3.88 -3.36 -16.07
C ASP A 297 4.67 -4.67 -16.38
N VAL A 298 4.11 -5.82 -16.02
CA VAL A 298 4.71 -7.13 -16.31
C VAL A 298 4.88 -7.27 -17.83
N GLY A 299 6.12 -7.44 -18.29
CA GLY A 299 6.45 -7.55 -19.72
C GLY A 299 6.48 -6.21 -20.49
N SER A 300 6.59 -5.07 -19.81
CA SER A 300 6.90 -3.77 -20.43
C SER A 300 8.34 -3.66 -20.96
N GLY A 301 9.16 -4.69 -20.79
CA GLY A 301 10.56 -4.72 -21.26
C GLY A 301 11.59 -4.17 -20.28
N LYS A 302 11.29 -4.15 -18.96
CA LYS A 302 12.24 -3.75 -17.89
C LYS A 302 13.61 -4.44 -18.01
N THR A 303 13.63 -5.75 -18.28
CA THR A 303 14.87 -6.53 -18.43
C THR A 303 15.78 -6.02 -19.55
N VAL A 304 15.21 -5.53 -20.67
CA VAL A 304 16.01 -5.00 -21.80
C VAL A 304 16.59 -3.64 -21.45
N VAL A 305 15.83 -2.79 -20.74
CA VAL A 305 16.37 -1.53 -20.21
C VAL A 305 17.51 -1.81 -19.24
N ALA A 306 17.33 -2.76 -18.32
CA ALA A 306 18.37 -3.22 -17.40
C ALA A 306 19.63 -3.73 -18.12
N LEU A 307 19.48 -4.55 -19.15
CA LEU A 307 20.62 -5.05 -19.92
C LEU A 307 21.38 -3.91 -20.62
N LEU A 308 20.66 -3.03 -21.32
CA LEU A 308 21.27 -1.89 -22.01
C LEU A 308 22.05 -0.99 -21.06
N THR A 309 21.57 -0.78 -19.84
CA THR A 309 22.24 0.06 -18.85
C THR A 309 23.42 -0.65 -18.18
N MET A 310 23.41 -1.98 -18.05
CA MET A 310 24.61 -2.77 -17.71
C MET A 310 25.70 -2.64 -18.78
N LEU A 311 25.33 -2.67 -20.06
CA LEU A 311 26.28 -2.50 -21.17
C LEU A 311 26.95 -1.12 -21.17
N ILE A 312 26.24 -0.07 -20.75
CA ILE A 312 26.83 1.26 -20.55
C ILE A 312 27.92 1.21 -19.46
N ALA A 313 27.69 0.50 -18.35
CA ALA A 313 28.70 0.36 -17.30
C ALA A 313 29.97 -0.35 -17.83
N LEU A 314 29.77 -1.41 -18.62
CA LEU A 314 30.84 -2.19 -19.25
C LEU A 314 31.68 -1.35 -20.23
N ASP A 315 31.02 -0.52 -21.04
CA ASP A 315 31.70 0.41 -21.96
C ASP A 315 32.58 1.44 -21.25
N ASN A 316 32.37 1.65 -19.93
CA ASN A 316 33.17 2.53 -19.09
C ASN A 316 34.17 1.75 -18.19
N GLY A 317 34.33 0.43 -18.39
CA GLY A 317 35.31 -0.38 -17.68
C GLY A 317 34.88 -0.84 -16.27
N TYR A 318 33.57 -0.85 -16.01
CA TYR A 318 33.00 -1.30 -14.75
C TYR A 318 32.26 -2.63 -14.89
N GLN A 319 32.24 -3.39 -13.80
CA GLN A 319 31.43 -4.61 -13.67
C GLN A 319 30.00 -4.25 -13.27
N ALA A 320 29.05 -5.10 -13.68
CA ALA A 320 27.64 -4.95 -13.36
C ALA A 320 27.08 -6.19 -12.63
N CYS A 321 26.09 -5.95 -11.77
CA CYS A 321 25.46 -6.99 -10.96
C CYS A 321 23.93 -6.90 -11.03
N LEU A 322 23.24 -8.03 -11.14
CA LEU A 322 21.78 -8.14 -11.02
C LEU A 322 21.41 -9.10 -9.88
N MET A 323 20.76 -8.55 -8.86
CA MET A 323 20.28 -9.32 -7.71
C MET A 323 18.77 -9.57 -7.82
N ALA A 324 18.37 -10.83 -7.69
CA ALA A 324 16.97 -11.27 -7.71
C ALA A 324 16.61 -12.05 -6.43
N PRO A 325 15.34 -12.00 -5.96
CA PRO A 325 14.98 -12.47 -4.61
C PRO A 325 14.95 -13.99 -4.48
N THR A 326 14.87 -14.72 -5.59
CA THR A 326 14.83 -16.18 -5.60
C THR A 326 15.77 -16.73 -6.66
N GLU A 327 16.24 -17.96 -6.45
CA GLU A 327 17.12 -18.64 -7.41
C GLU A 327 16.43 -18.86 -8.75
N ILE A 328 15.11 -19.05 -8.77
CA ILE A 328 14.32 -19.20 -9.99
C ILE A 328 14.38 -17.93 -10.84
N LEU A 329 14.16 -16.76 -10.22
CA LEU A 329 14.25 -15.47 -10.90
C LEU A 329 15.68 -15.16 -11.35
N ALA A 330 16.68 -15.46 -10.53
CA ALA A 330 18.09 -15.28 -10.88
C ALA A 330 18.48 -16.13 -12.10
N ASN A 331 18.10 -17.42 -12.11
CA ASN A 331 18.31 -18.31 -13.25
C ASN A 331 17.61 -17.80 -14.51
N GLN A 332 16.37 -17.33 -14.40
CA GLN A 332 15.63 -16.80 -15.54
C GLN A 332 16.33 -15.57 -16.15
N HIS A 333 16.77 -14.63 -15.33
CA HIS A 333 17.57 -13.48 -15.78
C HIS A 333 18.86 -13.94 -16.44
N PHE A 334 19.57 -14.91 -15.83
CA PHE A 334 20.80 -15.47 -16.36
C PHE A 334 20.60 -16.11 -17.73
N THR A 335 19.63 -16.98 -17.90
CA THR A 335 19.32 -17.60 -19.20
C THR A 335 18.97 -16.54 -20.24
N THR A 336 18.07 -15.61 -19.90
CA THR A 336 17.60 -14.58 -20.85
C THR A 336 18.73 -13.66 -21.29
N ILE A 337 19.53 -13.15 -20.35
CA ILE A 337 20.63 -12.23 -20.64
C ILE A 337 21.75 -12.96 -21.39
N SER A 338 22.09 -14.19 -21.00
CA SER A 338 23.13 -14.97 -21.69
C SER A 338 22.74 -15.32 -23.13
N GLU A 339 21.46 -15.60 -23.38
CA GLU A 339 20.95 -15.80 -24.74
C GLU A 339 20.99 -14.51 -25.57
N GLN A 340 20.60 -13.38 -24.98
CA GLN A 340 20.61 -12.07 -25.64
C GLN A 340 22.02 -11.57 -25.97
N LEU A 341 23.00 -11.88 -25.13
CA LEU A 341 24.41 -11.51 -25.33
C LEU A 341 25.19 -12.55 -26.16
N ARG A 342 24.54 -13.59 -26.68
CA ARG A 342 25.22 -14.61 -27.49
C ARG A 342 25.83 -13.96 -28.73
N GLY A 343 27.15 -14.09 -28.88
CA GLY A 343 27.92 -13.50 -29.98
C GLY A 343 28.67 -12.22 -29.59
N ILE A 344 28.33 -11.62 -28.45
CA ILE A 344 29.07 -10.50 -27.87
C ILE A 344 30.09 -11.06 -26.87
N ASN A 345 31.33 -10.55 -26.89
CA ASN A 345 32.40 -10.99 -25.98
C ASN A 345 32.18 -10.45 -24.56
N VAL A 346 31.13 -10.92 -23.88
CA VAL A 346 30.77 -10.57 -22.51
C VAL A 346 30.60 -11.84 -21.67
N ASN A 347 31.37 -11.94 -20.59
CA ASN A 347 31.27 -13.01 -19.61
C ASN A 347 30.14 -12.74 -18.63
N VAL A 348 29.18 -13.67 -18.59
CA VAL A 348 28.03 -13.65 -17.68
C VAL A 348 28.08 -14.92 -16.82
N SER A 349 27.85 -14.79 -15.51
CA SER A 349 27.74 -15.95 -14.61
C SER A 349 26.61 -15.81 -13.60
N LEU A 350 26.23 -16.96 -13.03
CA LEU A 350 25.19 -17.07 -12.01
C LEU A 350 25.81 -17.44 -10.66
N LEU A 351 25.45 -16.70 -9.61
CA LEU A 351 25.83 -17.00 -8.22
C LEU A 351 24.59 -17.09 -7.32
N THR A 352 24.29 -18.29 -6.86
CA THR A 352 23.17 -18.64 -5.98
C THR A 352 23.67 -19.43 -4.76
N GLY A 353 22.77 -19.70 -3.79
CA GLY A 353 23.10 -20.55 -2.65
C GLY A 353 23.37 -22.00 -3.06
N SER A 354 22.77 -22.44 -4.18
CA SER A 354 22.95 -23.76 -4.79
C SER A 354 24.18 -23.90 -5.69
N THR A 355 24.97 -22.84 -5.90
CA THR A 355 26.16 -22.89 -6.79
C THR A 355 27.25 -23.79 -6.19
N LYS A 356 27.79 -24.71 -7.00
CA LYS A 356 28.82 -25.67 -6.54
C LYS A 356 30.10 -24.94 -6.13
N LYS A 357 30.81 -25.49 -5.14
CA LYS A 357 32.03 -24.90 -4.58
C LYS A 357 33.10 -24.59 -5.63
N LYS A 358 33.36 -25.53 -6.54
CA LYS A 358 34.34 -25.36 -7.63
C LYS A 358 34.00 -24.18 -8.55
N ASP A 359 32.73 -24.08 -8.96
CA ASP A 359 32.26 -23.01 -9.85
C ASP A 359 32.32 -21.67 -9.11
N ARG A 360 31.99 -21.67 -7.81
CA ARG A 360 32.05 -20.50 -6.94
C ARG A 360 33.48 -19.96 -6.77
N GLU A 361 34.47 -20.83 -6.62
CA GLU A 361 35.89 -20.45 -6.56
C GLU A 361 36.34 -19.77 -7.87
N SER A 362 35.98 -20.35 -9.02
CA SER A 362 36.26 -19.76 -10.33
C SER A 362 35.58 -18.41 -10.54
N ILE A 363 34.32 -18.26 -10.11
CA ILE A 363 33.59 -16.99 -10.20
C ILE A 363 34.27 -15.91 -9.37
N HIS A 364 34.69 -16.23 -8.14
CA HIS A 364 35.36 -15.27 -7.26
C HIS A 364 36.69 -14.78 -7.85
N GLU A 365 37.48 -15.68 -8.43
CA GLU A 365 38.73 -15.33 -9.10
C GLU A 365 38.48 -14.39 -10.29
N GLN A 366 37.49 -14.71 -11.12
CA GLN A 366 37.13 -13.90 -12.28
C GLN A 366 36.52 -12.53 -11.90
N LEU A 367 35.84 -12.44 -10.77
CA LEU A 367 35.32 -11.16 -10.25
C LEU A 367 36.46 -10.27 -9.76
N LEU A 368 37.46 -10.85 -9.09
CA LEU A 368 38.64 -10.14 -8.56
C LEU A 368 39.61 -9.68 -9.66
N ASN A 369 39.83 -10.50 -10.69
CA ASN A 369 40.73 -10.16 -11.79
C ASN A 369 40.07 -9.24 -12.85
N GLY A 370 38.73 -9.16 -12.85
CA GLY A 370 37.90 -8.32 -13.72
C GLY A 370 37.49 -8.98 -15.04
N GLU A 371 37.77 -10.27 -15.23
CA GLU A 371 37.33 -11.04 -16.39
C GLU A 371 35.80 -11.26 -16.38
N MET A 372 35.20 -11.34 -15.20
CA MET A 372 33.75 -11.43 -15.05
C MET A 372 33.11 -10.06 -15.18
N GLN A 373 32.28 -9.87 -16.20
CA GLN A 373 31.71 -8.58 -16.56
C GLN A 373 30.32 -8.36 -15.98
N ILE A 374 29.47 -9.39 -16.04
CA ILE A 374 28.11 -9.39 -15.49
C ILE A 374 27.94 -10.58 -14.55
N ILE A 375 27.50 -10.32 -13.32
CA ILE A 375 27.09 -11.37 -12.39
C ILE A 375 25.60 -11.25 -12.06
N ILE A 376 24.90 -12.38 -12.08
CA ILE A 376 23.48 -12.48 -11.76
C ILE A 376 23.35 -13.41 -10.56
N GLY A 377 22.49 -13.11 -9.59
CA GLY A 377 22.44 -13.94 -8.40
C GLY A 377 21.39 -13.55 -7.38
N THR A 378 21.43 -14.23 -6.24
CA THR A 378 20.57 -13.95 -5.09
C THR A 378 21.33 -13.19 -4.00
N HIS A 379 20.86 -13.26 -2.75
CA HIS A 379 21.58 -12.74 -1.58
C HIS A 379 23.00 -13.33 -1.43
N ALA A 380 23.38 -14.36 -2.17
CA ALA A 380 24.77 -14.84 -2.22
C ALA A 380 25.76 -13.75 -2.69
N LEU A 381 25.30 -12.78 -3.51
CA LEU A 381 26.13 -11.69 -4.04
C LEU A 381 26.57 -10.67 -2.99
N ILE A 382 25.87 -10.60 -1.85
CA ILE A 382 26.17 -9.64 -0.78
C ILE A 382 27.04 -10.23 0.33
N GLU A 383 27.45 -11.48 0.20
CA GLU A 383 28.38 -12.12 1.14
C GLU A 383 29.75 -11.44 1.09
N ASP A 384 30.47 -11.42 2.23
CA ASP A 384 31.76 -10.73 2.35
C ASP A 384 32.84 -11.32 1.44
N THR A 385 32.71 -12.60 1.10
CA THR A 385 33.61 -13.35 0.21
C THR A 385 33.53 -12.90 -1.25
N VAL A 386 32.41 -12.30 -1.68
CA VAL A 386 32.24 -11.82 -3.06
C VAL A 386 32.92 -10.47 -3.19
N GLN A 387 34.03 -10.40 -3.91
CA GLN A 387 34.79 -9.18 -4.13
C GLN A 387 34.92 -8.88 -5.61
N PHE A 388 34.73 -7.62 -5.97
CA PHE A 388 34.77 -7.14 -7.35
C PHE A 388 36.06 -6.35 -7.56
N LYS A 389 36.61 -6.40 -8.76
CA LYS A 389 37.66 -5.47 -9.16
C LYS A 389 37.16 -4.04 -9.22
N ASN A 390 36.00 -3.83 -9.86
CA ASN A 390 35.43 -2.50 -10.05
C ASN A 390 33.93 -2.55 -10.32
N LEU A 391 33.13 -2.82 -9.28
CA LEU A 391 31.67 -2.81 -9.39
C LEU A 391 31.17 -1.36 -9.55
N GLY A 392 30.54 -1.04 -10.68
CA GLY A 392 30.02 0.30 -10.96
C GLY A 392 28.50 0.39 -11.08
N TYR A 393 27.82 -0.74 -11.33
CA TYR A 393 26.37 -0.75 -11.56
C TYR A 393 25.68 -1.96 -10.92
N VAL A 394 24.59 -1.69 -10.22
CA VAL A 394 23.81 -2.70 -9.48
C VAL A 394 22.34 -2.57 -9.85
N ILE A 395 21.74 -3.69 -10.20
CA ILE A 395 20.30 -3.83 -10.41
C ILE A 395 19.71 -4.70 -9.30
N ILE A 396 18.61 -4.25 -8.69
CA ILE A 396 17.84 -5.01 -7.70
C ILE A 396 16.44 -5.22 -8.25
N ASP A 397 16.07 -6.47 -8.53
CA ASP A 397 14.72 -6.82 -8.98
C ASP A 397 13.83 -7.21 -7.79
N GLU A 398 12.56 -6.81 -7.84
CA GLU A 398 11.55 -7.04 -6.80
C GLU A 398 12.02 -6.65 -5.37
N GLN A 399 12.42 -5.38 -5.22
CA GLN A 399 13.07 -4.87 -4.01
C GLN A 399 12.35 -5.13 -2.68
N HIS A 400 11.02 -5.28 -2.69
CA HIS A 400 10.22 -5.40 -1.47
C HIS A 400 10.52 -6.70 -0.69
N ARG A 401 11.28 -7.64 -1.28
CA ARG A 401 11.74 -8.88 -0.64
C ARG A 401 13.10 -8.76 0.05
N PHE A 402 13.82 -7.64 -0.13
CA PHE A 402 15.16 -7.44 0.42
C PHE A 402 15.16 -6.44 1.56
N GLY A 403 15.81 -6.80 2.67
CA GLY A 403 15.95 -5.91 3.82
C GLY A 403 16.85 -4.71 3.49
N VAL A 404 16.57 -3.55 4.10
CA VAL A 404 17.34 -2.32 3.88
C VAL A 404 18.85 -2.52 4.12
N ALA A 405 19.22 -3.23 5.20
CA ALA A 405 20.61 -3.52 5.56
C ALA A 405 21.34 -4.48 4.61
N GLN A 406 20.61 -5.28 3.82
CA GLN A 406 21.22 -6.14 2.81
C GLN A 406 21.71 -5.33 1.61
N ARG A 407 21.03 -4.22 1.30
CA ARG A 407 21.34 -3.35 0.14
C ARG A 407 22.59 -2.50 0.38
N SER A 408 22.78 -1.99 1.59
CA SER A 408 23.94 -1.17 1.95
C SER A 408 25.27 -1.93 1.84
N ARG A 409 25.26 -3.26 1.92
CA ARG A 409 26.48 -4.08 1.73
C ARG A 409 27.03 -3.98 0.32
N LEU A 410 26.20 -3.76 -0.70
CA LEU A 410 26.65 -3.55 -2.09
C LEU A 410 27.33 -2.19 -2.28
N TRP A 411 27.06 -1.22 -1.40
CA TRP A 411 27.65 0.11 -1.48
C TRP A 411 29.12 0.09 -1.11
N ILE A 412 29.48 -0.83 -0.20
CA ILE A 412 30.82 -0.97 0.38
C ILE A 412 31.70 -1.88 -0.49
N LYS A 413 31.17 -2.47 -1.57
CA LYS A 413 31.93 -3.33 -2.50
C LYS A 413 32.86 -2.55 -3.44
N ASN A 414 32.88 -1.22 -3.36
CA ASN A 414 33.81 -0.36 -4.08
C ASN A 414 34.10 0.92 -3.26
N GLU A 415 35.16 1.65 -3.57
CA GLU A 415 35.57 2.88 -2.87
C GLU A 415 34.51 3.99 -3.02
N HIS A 416 33.97 4.13 -4.23
CA HIS A 416 32.77 4.92 -4.48
C HIS A 416 31.55 4.01 -4.63
N PRO A 417 30.37 4.43 -4.12
CA PRO A 417 29.20 3.60 -4.20
C PRO A 417 28.74 3.42 -5.67
N PRO A 418 28.44 2.19 -6.10
CA PRO A 418 27.95 1.93 -7.44
C PRO A 418 26.59 2.59 -7.67
N HIS A 419 26.26 2.84 -8.93
CA HIS A 419 24.95 3.29 -9.35
C HIS A 419 23.90 2.17 -9.16
N ILE A 420 22.71 2.53 -8.67
CA ILE A 420 21.66 1.58 -8.28
C ILE A 420 20.40 1.81 -9.11
N LEU A 421 19.97 0.74 -9.79
CA LEU A 421 18.68 0.64 -10.42
C LEU A 421 17.82 -0.39 -9.69
N VAL A 422 16.67 0.03 -9.22
CA VAL A 422 15.69 -0.83 -8.58
C VAL A 422 14.55 -1.09 -9.55
N MET A 423 14.14 -2.33 -9.73
CA MET A 423 13.00 -2.69 -10.59
C MET A 423 11.85 -3.25 -9.75
N THR A 424 10.63 -2.93 -10.18
CA THR A 424 9.42 -3.54 -9.64
C THR A 424 8.48 -3.90 -10.77
N ALA A 425 7.86 -5.08 -10.71
CA ALA A 425 6.80 -5.45 -11.63
C ALA A 425 5.42 -4.97 -11.16
N THR A 426 5.26 -4.64 -9.88
CA THR A 426 4.04 -4.02 -9.38
C THR A 426 4.06 -2.52 -9.70
N PRO A 427 3.11 -2.02 -10.50
CA PRO A 427 2.92 -0.59 -10.66
C PRO A 427 2.53 -0.03 -9.29
N ILE A 428 3.29 0.95 -8.81
CA ILE A 428 2.99 1.63 -7.56
C ILE A 428 2.46 3.02 -7.94
N PRO A 429 1.34 3.51 -7.35
CA PRO A 429 0.86 4.84 -7.65
C PRO A 429 1.99 5.84 -7.45
N ARG A 430 2.18 6.75 -8.39
CA ARG A 430 3.33 7.66 -8.41
C ARG A 430 3.45 8.45 -7.09
N THR A 431 2.33 8.86 -6.53
CA THR A 431 2.21 9.53 -5.23
C THR A 431 2.75 8.66 -4.09
N LEU A 432 2.37 7.39 -4.04
CA LEU A 432 2.86 6.43 -3.07
C LEU A 432 4.37 6.20 -3.25
N ALA A 433 4.82 6.00 -4.49
CA ALA A 433 6.24 5.77 -4.80
C ALA A 433 7.11 6.96 -4.38
N MET A 434 6.65 8.18 -4.63
CA MET A 434 7.34 9.42 -4.25
C MET A 434 7.38 9.67 -2.75
N THR A 435 6.52 9.02 -1.96
CA THR A 435 6.48 9.20 -0.50
C THR A 435 7.19 8.04 0.21
N LEU A 436 7.00 6.81 -0.27
CA LEU A 436 7.61 5.61 0.28
C LEU A 436 9.08 5.43 -0.09
N TYR A 437 9.41 5.79 -1.33
CA TYR A 437 10.74 5.65 -1.91
C TYR A 437 11.23 6.99 -2.42
N GLY A 438 10.83 8.12 -1.81
CA GLY A 438 11.11 9.45 -2.33
C GLY A 438 12.60 9.86 -2.31
N ASP A 439 13.43 8.99 -1.76
CA ASP A 439 14.87 9.02 -1.84
C ASP A 439 15.38 8.53 -3.24
N LEU A 440 14.55 7.77 -3.97
CA LEU A 440 14.74 7.29 -5.34
C LEU A 440 14.17 8.28 -6.38
N SER A 441 14.88 8.46 -7.49
CA SER A 441 14.27 8.99 -8.72
C SER A 441 13.36 7.93 -9.34
N VAL A 442 12.19 8.31 -9.88
CA VAL A 442 11.24 7.34 -10.45
C VAL A 442 11.20 7.48 -11.97
N SER A 443 11.39 6.37 -12.68
CA SER A 443 11.17 6.22 -14.12
C SER A 443 10.02 5.26 -14.36
N VAL A 444 9.16 5.56 -15.33
CA VAL A 444 7.97 4.76 -15.66
C VAL A 444 8.04 4.33 -17.12
N ILE A 445 7.83 3.03 -17.37
CA ILE A 445 7.55 2.46 -18.68
C ILE A 445 6.04 2.19 -18.76
N ASP A 446 5.33 3.08 -19.44
CA ASP A 446 3.87 3.09 -19.66
C ASP A 446 3.46 2.48 -21.02
N GLU A 447 4.42 2.17 -21.89
CA GLU A 447 4.18 1.54 -23.20
C GLU A 447 4.48 0.03 -23.17
N LEU A 448 3.58 -0.77 -23.76
CA LEU A 448 3.83 -2.20 -24.03
C LEU A 448 4.65 -2.37 -25.33
N PRO A 449 5.53 -3.40 -25.43
CA PRO A 449 6.25 -3.70 -26.66
C PRO A 449 5.31 -3.98 -27.85
N PRO A 450 5.72 -3.61 -29.08
CA PRO A 450 4.93 -3.87 -30.29
C PRO A 450 4.68 -5.36 -30.49
N GLY A 451 3.46 -5.71 -30.93
CA GLY A 451 3.04 -7.10 -31.18
C GLY A 451 2.31 -7.79 -30.01
N ARG A 452 2.30 -7.18 -28.83
CA ARG A 452 1.57 -7.72 -27.66
C ARG A 452 0.10 -7.32 -27.69
N LYS A 453 -0.79 -8.31 -27.56
CA LYS A 453 -2.25 -8.07 -27.47
C LYS A 453 -2.67 -7.90 -26.02
N ALA A 454 -3.62 -7.00 -25.79
CA ALA A 454 -4.21 -6.80 -24.46
C ALA A 454 -4.94 -8.07 -24.00
N ILE A 455 -4.84 -8.38 -22.71
CA ILE A 455 -5.49 -9.56 -22.13
C ILE A 455 -6.99 -9.28 -22.03
N GLN A 456 -7.81 -10.20 -22.57
CA GLN A 456 -9.25 -10.12 -22.42
C GLN A 456 -9.64 -10.68 -21.05
N THR A 457 -10.11 -9.81 -20.17
CA THR A 457 -10.48 -10.16 -18.80
C THR A 457 -11.99 -10.29 -18.67
N TYR A 458 -12.47 -11.44 -18.22
CA TYR A 458 -13.90 -11.74 -18.04
C TYR A 458 -14.21 -12.11 -16.59
N HIS A 459 -15.32 -11.60 -16.07
CA HIS A 459 -15.86 -12.00 -14.78
C HIS A 459 -17.01 -12.99 -14.97
N TYR A 460 -16.83 -14.22 -14.49
CA TYR A 460 -17.83 -15.29 -14.54
C TYR A 460 -18.28 -15.68 -13.13
N TYR A 461 -19.55 -16.06 -13.03
CA TYR A 461 -20.07 -16.73 -11.85
C TYR A 461 -19.87 -18.24 -11.97
N GLU A 462 -19.81 -18.93 -10.82
CA GLU A 462 -19.73 -20.40 -10.75
C GLU A 462 -20.77 -21.13 -11.62
N SER A 463 -21.96 -20.52 -11.83
CA SER A 463 -22.99 -21.08 -12.72
C SER A 463 -22.55 -21.26 -14.17
N LYS A 464 -21.51 -20.54 -14.62
CA LYS A 464 -20.92 -20.68 -15.96
C LYS A 464 -19.76 -21.67 -16.03
N ARG A 465 -19.46 -22.43 -14.97
CA ARG A 465 -18.33 -23.38 -14.91
C ARG A 465 -18.32 -24.38 -16.08
N ASN A 466 -19.47 -24.94 -16.47
CA ASN A 466 -19.52 -25.87 -17.61
C ASN A 466 -19.09 -25.22 -18.94
N SER A 467 -19.47 -23.96 -19.18
CA SER A 467 -19.02 -23.20 -20.34
C SER A 467 -17.51 -22.92 -20.28
N LEU A 468 -16.98 -22.67 -19.09
CA LEU A 468 -15.54 -22.47 -18.87
C LEU A 468 -14.74 -23.72 -19.20
N LEU A 469 -15.19 -24.91 -18.77
CA LEU A 469 -14.54 -26.18 -19.09
C LEU A 469 -14.50 -26.44 -20.60
N GLY A 470 -15.59 -26.14 -21.32
CA GLY A 470 -15.61 -26.20 -22.78
C GLY A 470 -14.62 -25.23 -23.44
N PHE A 471 -14.46 -24.03 -22.87
CA PHE A 471 -13.47 -23.06 -23.33
C PHE A 471 -12.02 -23.54 -23.09
N ILE A 472 -11.73 -24.09 -21.90
CA ILE A 472 -10.42 -24.68 -21.57
C ILE A 472 -10.05 -25.76 -22.58
N SER A 473 -10.98 -26.69 -22.87
CA SER A 473 -10.75 -27.76 -23.83
C SER A 473 -10.38 -27.24 -25.23
N LYS A 474 -11.09 -26.20 -25.71
CA LYS A 474 -10.79 -25.55 -27.00
C LYS A 474 -9.39 -24.94 -27.04
N GLN A 475 -8.95 -24.31 -25.94
CA GLN A 475 -7.63 -23.68 -25.87
C GLN A 475 -6.51 -24.72 -25.85
N ILE A 476 -6.69 -25.80 -25.08
CA ILE A 476 -5.71 -26.91 -25.03
C ILE A 476 -5.61 -27.61 -26.39
N ASN A 477 -6.74 -27.85 -27.06
CA ASN A 477 -6.75 -28.41 -28.41
C ASN A 477 -6.07 -27.52 -29.46
N ALA A 478 -6.00 -26.21 -29.20
CA ALA A 478 -5.22 -25.27 -30.00
C ALA A 478 -3.72 -25.25 -29.64
N GLY A 479 -3.25 -26.20 -28.81
CA GLY A 479 -1.86 -26.33 -28.39
C GLY A 479 -1.45 -25.41 -27.24
N ARG A 480 -2.40 -24.75 -26.57
CA ARG A 480 -2.12 -23.73 -25.55
C ARG A 480 -2.19 -24.31 -24.14
N GLN A 481 -1.55 -23.62 -23.20
CA GLN A 481 -1.52 -24.02 -21.79
C GLN A 481 -2.35 -23.09 -20.89
N VAL A 482 -2.84 -23.64 -19.77
CA VAL A 482 -3.82 -22.99 -18.89
C VAL A 482 -3.34 -23.00 -17.44
N TYR A 483 -3.40 -21.83 -16.79
CA TYR A 483 -3.23 -21.69 -15.35
C TYR A 483 -4.58 -21.70 -14.63
N VAL A 484 -4.67 -22.42 -13.52
CA VAL A 484 -5.82 -22.42 -12.61
C VAL A 484 -5.32 -22.13 -11.19
N VAL A 485 -5.69 -20.98 -10.65
CA VAL A 485 -5.18 -20.46 -9.38
C VAL A 485 -6.26 -20.44 -8.32
N TYR A 486 -5.98 -21.06 -7.18
CA TYR A 486 -6.84 -21.10 -5.99
C TYR A 486 -6.29 -20.18 -4.89
N PRO A 487 -7.16 -19.50 -4.11
CA PRO A 487 -6.73 -18.66 -3.01
C PRO A 487 -6.20 -19.49 -1.84
N LEU A 488 -5.27 -18.91 -1.08
CA LEU A 488 -4.89 -19.36 0.26
C LEU A 488 -5.66 -18.53 1.29
N ILE A 489 -6.33 -19.18 2.24
CA ILE A 489 -7.01 -18.56 3.37
C ILE A 489 -6.08 -18.64 4.59
N GLN A 490 -5.49 -17.51 4.95
CA GLN A 490 -4.53 -17.41 6.06
C GLN A 490 -5.07 -17.91 7.42
N GLU A 491 -6.40 -18.01 7.61
CA GLU A 491 -7.03 -18.41 8.87
C GLU A 491 -7.12 -19.93 9.07
N SER A 492 -6.97 -20.76 8.03
CA SER A 492 -7.03 -22.23 8.16
C SER A 492 -6.28 -22.93 7.04
N GLU A 493 -4.98 -23.12 7.25
CA GLU A 493 -4.12 -23.83 6.28
C GLU A 493 -4.66 -25.22 5.91
N LYS A 494 -5.34 -25.93 6.82
CA LYS A 494 -5.88 -27.28 6.54
C LYS A 494 -7.03 -27.29 5.53
N MET A 495 -7.84 -26.23 5.47
CA MET A 495 -8.96 -26.13 4.52
C MET A 495 -8.49 -25.80 3.11
N ASP A 496 -7.41 -25.02 2.98
CA ASP A 496 -6.88 -24.58 1.69
C ASP A 496 -6.29 -25.72 0.86
N TYR A 497 -5.61 -26.67 1.50
CA TYR A 497 -5.08 -27.85 0.81
C TYR A 497 -6.20 -28.68 0.21
N ARG A 498 -7.29 -28.85 0.97
CA ARG A 498 -8.45 -29.61 0.49
C ARG A 498 -9.03 -28.96 -0.75
N HIS A 499 -9.20 -27.63 -0.78
CA HIS A 499 -9.77 -26.95 -1.94
C HIS A 499 -8.89 -27.09 -3.20
N LEU A 500 -7.56 -27.00 -3.08
CA LEU A 500 -6.65 -27.19 -4.21
C LEU A 500 -6.58 -28.66 -4.65
N GLU A 501 -6.51 -29.61 -3.72
CA GLU A 501 -6.50 -31.05 -4.02
C GLU A 501 -7.81 -31.50 -4.65
N GLU A 502 -8.95 -31.05 -4.12
CA GLU A 502 -10.28 -31.27 -4.70
C GLU A 502 -10.37 -30.67 -6.10
N GLY A 503 -9.89 -29.44 -6.29
CA GLY A 503 -9.84 -28.78 -7.59
C GLY A 503 -8.95 -29.51 -8.61
N TYR A 504 -7.80 -30.03 -8.16
CA TYR A 504 -6.89 -30.84 -8.97
C TYR A 504 -7.51 -32.19 -9.35
N ALA A 505 -8.11 -32.90 -8.38
CA ALA A 505 -8.80 -34.16 -8.61
C ALA A 505 -9.96 -33.98 -9.60
N TYR A 506 -10.77 -32.95 -9.39
CA TYR A 506 -11.87 -32.59 -10.28
C TYR A 506 -11.40 -32.32 -11.72
N LEU A 507 -10.35 -31.51 -11.91
CA LEU A 507 -9.82 -31.25 -13.24
C LEU A 507 -9.25 -32.50 -13.90
N LYS A 508 -8.66 -33.42 -13.12
CA LYS A 508 -8.16 -34.70 -13.63
C LYS A 508 -9.30 -35.63 -14.08
N GLU A 509 -10.44 -35.61 -13.38
CA GLU A 509 -11.64 -36.35 -13.80
C GLU A 509 -12.27 -35.75 -15.06
N VAL A 510 -12.33 -34.42 -15.16
CA VAL A 510 -12.92 -33.72 -16.31
C VAL A 510 -12.03 -33.80 -17.56
N PHE A 511 -10.70 -33.79 -17.38
CA PHE A 511 -9.72 -33.79 -18.45
C PHE A 511 -8.79 -35.02 -18.37
N PRO A 512 -9.31 -36.26 -18.53
CA PRO A 512 -8.51 -37.47 -18.35
C PRO A 512 -7.42 -37.64 -19.41
N ASN A 513 -7.57 -36.99 -20.57
CA ASN A 513 -6.63 -37.06 -21.69
C ASN A 513 -5.49 -36.03 -21.62
N TYR A 514 -5.49 -35.14 -20.62
CA TYR A 514 -4.48 -34.09 -20.49
C TYR A 514 -3.64 -34.27 -19.23
N MET A 515 -2.37 -33.89 -19.31
CA MET A 515 -1.45 -33.95 -18.18
C MET A 515 -1.56 -32.65 -17.38
N ILE A 516 -1.75 -32.78 -16.06
CA ILE A 516 -1.97 -31.66 -15.14
C ILE A 516 -0.83 -31.62 -14.12
N SER A 517 -0.17 -30.46 -14.00
CA SER A 517 0.78 -30.17 -12.92
C SER A 517 0.07 -29.53 -11.72
N MET A 518 0.60 -29.75 -10.52
CA MET A 518 0.13 -29.10 -9.30
C MET A 518 1.31 -28.40 -8.61
N VAL A 519 1.13 -27.16 -8.14
CA VAL A 519 2.18 -26.41 -7.43
C VAL A 519 1.59 -25.66 -6.23
N HIS A 520 2.14 -25.87 -5.04
CA HIS A 520 1.71 -25.15 -3.82
C HIS A 520 2.86 -24.83 -2.88
N GLY A 521 2.61 -23.97 -1.89
CA GLY A 521 3.63 -23.43 -0.98
C GLY A 521 4.41 -24.46 -0.16
N LYS A 522 3.74 -25.54 0.27
CA LYS A 522 4.34 -26.60 1.08
C LYS A 522 5.15 -27.68 0.33
N MET A 523 5.12 -27.71 -1.01
CA MET A 523 5.96 -28.66 -1.76
C MET A 523 7.44 -28.40 -1.49
N LYS A 524 8.27 -29.44 -1.56
CA LYS A 524 9.72 -29.25 -1.47
C LYS A 524 10.20 -28.43 -2.69
N PRO A 525 11.23 -27.59 -2.56
CA PRO A 525 11.73 -26.78 -3.67
C PRO A 525 12.00 -27.57 -4.96
N ALA A 526 12.64 -28.74 -4.84
CA ALA A 526 12.93 -29.63 -5.97
C ALA A 526 11.67 -30.19 -6.66
N GLU A 527 10.61 -30.49 -5.89
CA GLU A 527 9.34 -30.98 -6.43
C GLU A 527 8.60 -29.86 -7.20
N LYS A 528 8.58 -28.64 -6.64
CA LYS A 528 8.02 -27.47 -7.33
C LYS A 528 8.73 -27.24 -8.66
N GLU A 529 10.05 -27.26 -8.63
CA GLU A 529 10.88 -27.03 -9.81
C GLU A 529 10.61 -28.08 -10.89
N ALA A 530 10.48 -29.36 -10.51
CA ALA A 530 10.13 -30.43 -11.44
C ALA A 530 8.74 -30.23 -12.07
N HIS A 531 7.71 -29.88 -11.28
CA HIS A 531 6.36 -29.63 -11.81
C HIS A 531 6.28 -28.37 -12.68
N MET A 532 7.05 -27.33 -12.34
CA MET A 532 7.18 -26.12 -13.13
C MET A 532 7.90 -26.39 -14.45
N GLN A 533 9.00 -27.14 -14.43
CA GLN A 533 9.76 -27.55 -15.62
C GLN A 533 8.86 -28.28 -16.62
N LYS A 534 8.10 -29.29 -16.16
CA LYS A 534 7.14 -30.03 -17.01
C LYS A 534 6.10 -29.12 -17.68
N PHE A 535 5.69 -28.07 -17.00
CA PHE A 535 4.76 -27.10 -17.58
C PHE A 535 5.48 -26.15 -18.54
N VAL A 536 6.69 -25.69 -18.23
CA VAL A 536 7.49 -24.86 -19.15
C VAL A 536 7.83 -25.60 -20.44
N THR A 537 8.15 -26.90 -20.37
CA THR A 537 8.46 -27.75 -21.54
C THR A 537 7.24 -28.18 -22.34
N GLY A 538 6.02 -27.93 -21.85
CA GLY A 538 4.78 -28.32 -22.52
C GLY A 538 4.32 -29.75 -22.26
N GLU A 539 5.02 -30.51 -21.41
CA GLU A 539 4.61 -31.87 -21.01
C GLU A 539 3.25 -31.88 -20.30
N THR A 540 2.95 -30.83 -19.53
CA THR A 540 1.63 -30.62 -18.92
C THR A 540 0.89 -29.43 -19.54
N GLN A 541 -0.40 -29.60 -19.81
CA GLN A 541 -1.23 -28.58 -20.47
C GLN A 541 -1.94 -27.67 -19.46
N LEU A 542 -2.21 -28.18 -18.26
CA LEU A 542 -2.79 -27.39 -17.16
C LEU A 542 -1.84 -27.34 -15.96
N MET A 543 -1.84 -26.21 -15.27
CA MET A 543 -1.20 -26.04 -13.98
C MET A 543 -2.21 -25.55 -12.94
N VAL A 544 -2.42 -26.35 -11.90
CA VAL A 544 -3.22 -26.01 -10.73
C VAL A 544 -2.30 -25.50 -9.63
N ALA A 545 -2.55 -24.32 -9.10
CA ALA A 545 -1.68 -23.78 -8.06
C ALA A 545 -2.34 -22.80 -7.09
N THR A 546 -1.62 -22.50 -6.01
CA THR A 546 -1.94 -21.37 -5.13
C THR A 546 -1.26 -20.07 -5.59
N THR A 547 -1.41 -18.98 -4.82
CA THR A 547 -0.70 -17.69 -4.99
C THR A 547 0.83 -17.78 -5.14
N VAL A 548 1.43 -18.95 -4.91
CA VAL A 548 2.87 -19.19 -5.04
C VAL A 548 3.38 -19.04 -6.48
N ILE A 549 2.51 -19.08 -7.50
CA ILE A 549 2.84 -18.73 -8.89
C ILE A 549 3.20 -17.24 -9.06
N GLU A 550 2.97 -16.40 -8.04
CA GLU A 550 3.46 -15.02 -8.03
C GLU A 550 4.97 -14.90 -8.28
N VAL A 551 5.76 -15.97 -8.20
CA VAL A 551 7.21 -15.93 -8.46
C VAL A 551 7.57 -16.36 -9.91
N GLY A 552 7.83 -15.35 -10.74
CA GLY A 552 8.84 -15.38 -11.82
C GLY A 552 8.56 -16.08 -13.14
N VAL A 553 8.17 -17.35 -13.15
CA VAL A 553 8.39 -18.22 -14.33
C VAL A 553 7.65 -17.73 -15.59
N ASN A 554 8.40 -17.63 -16.69
CA ASN A 554 7.89 -17.25 -18.01
C ASN A 554 7.43 -18.48 -18.80
N VAL A 555 6.14 -18.55 -19.14
CA VAL A 555 5.61 -19.59 -20.03
C VAL A 555 4.92 -18.93 -21.22
N PRO A 556 5.63 -18.70 -22.35
CA PRO A 556 5.08 -17.99 -23.50
C PRO A 556 3.81 -18.62 -24.09
N ASN A 557 3.68 -19.94 -24.01
CA ASN A 557 2.55 -20.71 -24.53
C ASN A 557 1.32 -20.74 -23.58
N ALA A 558 1.47 -20.20 -22.36
CA ALA A 558 0.35 -20.06 -21.44
C ALA A 558 -0.49 -18.84 -21.81
N SER A 559 -1.70 -19.07 -22.31
CA SER A 559 -2.59 -18.03 -22.83
C SER A 559 -3.87 -17.83 -22.02
N VAL A 560 -4.18 -18.75 -21.09
CA VAL A 560 -5.39 -18.66 -20.26
C VAL A 560 -5.02 -18.67 -18.78
N MET A 561 -5.50 -17.67 -18.05
CA MET A 561 -5.42 -17.57 -16.58
C MET A 561 -6.83 -17.70 -16.01
N ILE A 562 -7.03 -18.64 -15.11
CA ILE A 562 -8.29 -18.84 -14.37
C ILE A 562 -8.00 -18.61 -12.90
N ILE A 563 -8.74 -17.70 -12.29
CA ILE A 563 -8.63 -17.39 -10.86
C ILE A 563 -9.94 -17.81 -10.20
N GLU A 564 -9.85 -18.86 -9.39
CA GLU A 564 -10.96 -19.40 -8.60
C GLU A 564 -11.22 -18.52 -7.37
N SER A 565 -12.48 -18.35 -7.00
CA SER A 565 -12.90 -17.47 -5.88
C SER A 565 -12.17 -16.11 -5.89
N ALA A 566 -12.16 -15.45 -7.05
CA ALA A 566 -11.40 -14.22 -7.30
C ALA A 566 -11.73 -13.07 -6.32
N GLU A 567 -12.91 -13.08 -5.69
CA GLU A 567 -13.30 -12.12 -4.66
C GLU A 567 -12.39 -12.12 -3.42
N ARG A 568 -11.65 -13.22 -3.20
CA ARG A 568 -10.74 -13.40 -2.07
C ARG A 568 -9.35 -12.78 -2.28
N PHE A 569 -9.03 -12.34 -3.50
CA PHE A 569 -7.73 -11.76 -3.83
C PHE A 569 -7.77 -10.24 -3.87
N GLY A 570 -6.73 -9.57 -3.38
CA GLY A 570 -6.56 -8.13 -3.57
C GLY A 570 -6.40 -7.76 -5.05
N LEU A 571 -6.72 -6.51 -5.42
CA LEU A 571 -6.60 -6.03 -6.81
C LEU A 571 -5.19 -6.19 -7.37
N SER A 572 -4.17 -5.85 -6.57
CA SER A 572 -2.78 -5.99 -6.96
C SER A 572 -2.35 -7.44 -7.19
N GLN A 573 -2.87 -8.40 -6.42
CA GLN A 573 -2.62 -9.84 -6.63
C GLN A 573 -3.28 -10.32 -7.92
N LEU A 574 -4.53 -9.93 -8.17
CA LEU A 574 -5.25 -10.26 -9.40
C LEU A 574 -4.51 -9.73 -10.64
N HIS A 575 -3.97 -8.51 -10.57
CA HIS A 575 -3.16 -7.94 -11.65
C HIS A 575 -1.86 -8.71 -11.89
N GLN A 576 -1.15 -9.08 -10.83
CA GLN A 576 0.07 -9.90 -10.95
C GLN A 576 -0.23 -11.27 -11.57
N LEU A 577 -1.30 -11.94 -11.14
CA LEU A 577 -1.74 -13.21 -11.71
C LEU A 577 -2.13 -13.04 -13.18
N ARG A 578 -2.91 -12.01 -13.52
CA ARG A 578 -3.24 -11.69 -14.93
C ARG A 578 -1.99 -11.52 -15.78
N GLY A 579 -0.97 -10.82 -15.28
CA GLY A 579 0.30 -10.61 -15.97
C GLY A 579 1.17 -11.86 -16.22
N ARG A 580 0.77 -13.03 -15.68
CA ARG A 580 1.45 -14.31 -15.95
C ARG A 580 1.14 -14.88 -17.34
N VAL A 581 0.05 -14.45 -17.97
CA VAL A 581 -0.32 -14.82 -19.34
C VAL A 581 -0.12 -13.64 -20.31
N GLY A 582 -0.28 -13.87 -21.61
CA GLY A 582 -0.10 -12.81 -22.61
C GLY A 582 1.35 -12.46 -22.90
N ARG A 583 2.25 -13.45 -22.81
CA ARG A 583 3.68 -13.29 -23.13
C ARG A 583 4.03 -13.69 -24.56
N GLY A 584 3.17 -14.44 -25.25
CA GLY A 584 3.25 -14.72 -26.69
C GLY A 584 2.48 -13.71 -27.56
N ALA A 585 2.48 -13.93 -28.88
CA ALA A 585 1.73 -13.12 -29.86
C ALA A 585 0.22 -13.45 -29.87
N ASP A 586 -0.16 -14.58 -29.28
CA ASP A 586 -1.54 -15.06 -29.21
C ASP A 586 -2.42 -14.22 -28.27
N GLN A 587 -3.71 -14.17 -28.61
CA GLN A 587 -4.71 -13.56 -27.73
C GLN A 587 -4.80 -14.36 -26.42
N SER A 588 -4.59 -13.66 -25.31
CA SER A 588 -4.66 -14.26 -23.97
C SER A 588 -5.90 -13.80 -23.21
N TYR A 589 -6.31 -14.63 -22.25
CA TYR A 589 -7.56 -14.52 -21.52
C TYR A 589 -7.31 -14.63 -20.01
N CYS A 590 -7.98 -13.79 -19.23
CA CYS A 590 -8.02 -13.88 -17.78
C CYS A 590 -9.47 -14.03 -17.33
N ILE A 591 -9.77 -15.08 -16.58
CA ILE A 591 -11.13 -15.42 -16.17
C ILE A 591 -11.18 -15.39 -14.65
N LEU A 592 -11.94 -14.42 -14.13
CA LEU A 592 -12.20 -14.24 -12.71
C LEU A 592 -13.47 -15.01 -12.36
N LEU A 593 -13.35 -16.11 -11.65
CA LEU A 593 -14.49 -16.91 -11.24
C LEU A 593 -14.88 -16.57 -9.80
N THR A 594 -16.14 -16.20 -9.58
CA THR A 594 -16.65 -15.86 -8.24
C THR A 594 -17.94 -16.57 -7.90
N GLY A 595 -18.24 -16.65 -6.61
CA GLY A 595 -19.59 -16.97 -6.14
C GLY A 595 -20.63 -15.90 -6.54
N VAL A 596 -21.92 -16.22 -6.39
CA VAL A 596 -23.04 -15.32 -6.73
C VAL A 596 -23.18 -14.16 -5.73
N LYS A 597 -22.85 -14.39 -4.46
CA LYS A 597 -22.97 -13.41 -3.38
C LYS A 597 -21.67 -12.64 -3.20
N LEU A 598 -21.60 -11.45 -3.80
CA LEU A 598 -20.45 -10.54 -3.68
C LEU A 598 -20.78 -9.34 -2.78
N SER A 599 -19.82 -8.92 -1.96
CA SER A 599 -19.88 -7.62 -1.29
C SER A 599 -19.79 -6.47 -2.32
N SER A 600 -20.22 -5.26 -1.93
CA SER A 600 -20.10 -4.07 -2.79
C SER A 600 -18.65 -3.81 -3.20
N ASP A 601 -17.72 -3.96 -2.28
CA ASP A 601 -16.29 -3.81 -2.54
C ASP A 601 -15.76 -4.86 -3.52
N SER A 602 -16.07 -6.15 -3.29
CA SER A 602 -15.63 -7.23 -4.18
C SER A 602 -16.17 -7.06 -5.60
N ARG A 603 -17.42 -6.60 -5.75
CA ARG A 603 -18.02 -6.30 -7.06
C ARG A 603 -17.24 -5.18 -7.77
N LYS A 604 -16.91 -4.10 -7.05
CA LYS A 604 -16.15 -2.99 -7.60
C LYS A 604 -14.72 -3.42 -8.00
N ARG A 605 -14.07 -4.28 -7.21
CA ARG A 605 -12.76 -4.88 -7.55
C ARG A 605 -12.83 -5.68 -8.87
N MET A 606 -13.83 -6.54 -9.06
CA MET A 606 -14.01 -7.30 -10.31
C MET A 606 -14.29 -6.39 -11.51
N GLU A 607 -15.11 -5.36 -11.32
CA GLU A 607 -15.40 -4.37 -12.36
C GLU A 607 -14.13 -3.62 -12.81
N ILE A 608 -13.28 -3.19 -11.87
CA ILE A 608 -12.02 -2.53 -12.20
C ILE A 608 -11.10 -3.46 -12.98
N MET A 609 -10.92 -4.71 -12.53
CA MET A 609 -10.08 -5.70 -13.22
C MET A 609 -10.54 -6.02 -14.64
N THR A 610 -11.85 -5.97 -14.90
CA THR A 610 -12.41 -6.23 -16.23
C THR A 610 -12.37 -5.01 -17.13
N ARG A 611 -12.43 -3.80 -16.56
CA ARG A 611 -12.45 -2.53 -17.31
C ARG A 611 -11.09 -2.15 -17.90
N THR A 612 -10.03 -2.28 -17.12
CA THR A 612 -8.71 -1.77 -17.49
C THR A 612 -7.64 -2.84 -17.47
N ASN A 613 -6.72 -2.76 -18.43
CA ASN A 613 -5.48 -3.53 -18.42
C ASN A 613 -4.31 -2.73 -17.83
N ASP A 614 -4.49 -1.43 -17.58
CA ASP A 614 -3.44 -0.58 -17.04
C ASP A 614 -3.22 -0.88 -15.56
N GLY A 615 -2.03 -1.39 -15.26
CA GLY A 615 -1.63 -1.69 -13.90
C GLY A 615 -1.53 -0.46 -12.99
N PHE A 616 -1.26 0.74 -13.53
CA PHE A 616 -1.23 1.98 -12.72
C PHE A 616 -2.63 2.37 -12.26
N GLU A 617 -3.62 2.32 -13.16
CA GLU A 617 -5.02 2.58 -12.83
C GLU A 617 -5.55 1.57 -11.79
N ILE A 618 -5.16 0.29 -11.91
CA ILE A 618 -5.52 -0.75 -10.93
C ILE A 618 -4.93 -0.45 -9.56
N SER A 619 -3.65 -0.07 -9.49
CA SER A 619 -2.99 0.21 -8.22
C SER A 619 -3.53 1.48 -7.55
N GLU A 620 -3.92 2.49 -8.32
CA GLU A 620 -4.61 3.68 -7.80
C GLU A 620 -5.99 3.33 -7.25
N ALA A 621 -6.75 2.50 -7.97
CA ALA A 621 -8.05 2.04 -7.52
C ALA A 621 -7.96 1.11 -6.29
N ASP A 622 -6.93 0.26 -6.19
CA ASP A 622 -6.64 -0.57 -5.00
C ASP A 622 -6.39 0.30 -3.78
N LEU A 623 -5.59 1.36 -3.93
CA LEU A 623 -5.31 2.32 -2.87
C LEU A 623 -6.59 3.05 -2.40
N GLN A 624 -7.46 3.44 -3.34
CA GLN A 624 -8.75 4.08 -3.01
C GLN A 624 -9.74 3.14 -2.31
N LEU A 625 -9.77 1.86 -2.69
CA LEU A 625 -10.71 0.88 -2.17
C LEU A 625 -10.35 0.39 -0.77
N ARG A 626 -9.06 0.19 -0.48
CA ARG A 626 -8.61 -0.30 0.83
C ARG A 626 -8.98 0.62 1.99
N GLY A 627 -9.08 1.93 1.74
CA GLY A 627 -9.44 2.92 2.75
C GLY A 627 -8.56 2.87 4.01
N PRO A 628 -8.77 3.79 4.97
CA PRO A 628 -7.94 3.85 6.19
C PRO A 628 -8.22 2.72 7.21
N GLY A 629 -9.34 1.96 7.08
CA GLY A 629 -9.88 1.11 8.14
C GLY A 629 -9.52 -0.38 8.10
N ASP A 630 -9.19 -0.96 6.93
CA ASP A 630 -8.81 -2.39 6.81
C ASP A 630 -7.28 -2.60 6.94
N MET A 631 -6.53 -1.54 7.26
CA MET A 631 -5.07 -1.57 7.47
C MET A 631 -4.64 -1.88 8.91
N GLU A 632 -5.57 -2.16 9.83
CA GLU A 632 -5.25 -2.61 11.20
C GLU A 632 -4.86 -4.09 11.27
N GLY A 633 -5.19 -4.88 10.23
CA GLY A 633 -4.84 -6.29 10.12
C GLY A 633 -3.53 -6.50 9.36
N THR A 634 -2.52 -7.04 10.04
CA THR A 634 -1.19 -7.45 9.51
C THR A 634 -0.36 -6.31 8.91
N GLN A 635 0.36 -5.62 9.80
CA GLN A 635 1.61 -4.88 9.57
C GLN A 635 1.66 -3.97 8.33
N GLN A 636 1.69 -2.66 8.60
CA GLN A 636 2.21 -1.58 7.77
C GLN A 636 3.69 -1.82 7.36
N SER A 637 3.97 -2.92 6.67
CA SER A 637 5.32 -3.43 6.36
C SER A 637 6.03 -2.64 5.26
N GLY A 638 5.59 -1.41 4.96
CA GLY A 638 6.16 -0.59 3.89
C GLY A 638 6.05 0.93 4.03
N ILE A 639 5.27 1.49 4.97
CA ILE A 639 5.22 2.95 5.19
C ILE A 639 6.13 3.29 6.39
N PRO A 640 7.23 4.02 6.21
CA PRO A 640 8.20 4.28 7.29
C PRO A 640 7.74 5.36 8.29
N PHE A 641 6.54 5.92 8.12
CA PHE A 641 5.96 6.96 8.96
C PHE A 641 4.46 6.71 9.17
N GLU A 642 3.95 7.11 10.33
CA GLU A 642 2.53 7.05 10.66
C GLU A 642 1.84 8.35 10.22
N LEU A 643 0.79 8.25 9.40
CA LEU A 643 -0.05 9.38 9.04
C LEU A 643 -1.19 9.51 10.05
N LYS A 644 -1.29 10.68 10.69
CA LYS A 644 -2.30 10.95 11.72
C LYS A 644 -3.60 11.47 11.13
N ILE A 645 -3.56 12.19 10.01
CA ILE A 645 -4.75 12.81 9.40
C ILE A 645 -4.82 12.70 7.89
N ALA A 646 -3.68 12.74 7.19
CA ALA A 646 -3.64 12.67 5.75
C ALA A 646 -3.84 11.24 5.24
N ASP A 647 -4.47 11.13 4.07
CA ASP A 647 -4.72 9.88 3.38
C ASP A 647 -4.07 9.97 1.99
N LEU A 648 -3.01 9.21 1.75
CA LEU A 648 -2.25 9.28 0.49
C LEU A 648 -3.10 8.98 -0.75
N ALA A 649 -4.21 8.24 -0.59
CA ALA A 649 -5.13 7.94 -1.67
C ALA A 649 -6.00 9.16 -2.02
N LYS A 650 -6.57 9.79 -0.99
CA LYS A 650 -7.54 10.88 -1.15
C LYS A 650 -6.88 12.25 -1.33
N ASP A 651 -5.70 12.43 -0.74
CA ASP A 651 -4.99 13.71 -0.67
C ASP A 651 -3.82 13.79 -1.67
N ALA A 652 -3.87 12.99 -2.75
CA ALA A 652 -2.85 12.91 -3.79
C ALA A 652 -2.44 14.29 -4.37
N GLN A 653 -3.42 15.15 -4.66
CA GLN A 653 -3.17 16.51 -5.16
C GLN A 653 -2.46 17.39 -4.12
N MET A 654 -2.86 17.28 -2.85
CA MET A 654 -2.25 18.04 -1.76
C MET A 654 -0.81 17.61 -1.52
N LEU A 655 -0.53 16.31 -1.63
CA LEU A 655 0.82 15.75 -1.56
C LEU A 655 1.72 16.32 -2.67
N GLU A 656 1.22 16.43 -3.90
CA GLU A 656 1.98 17.01 -5.02
C GLU A 656 2.32 18.48 -4.77
N ILE A 657 1.35 19.28 -4.32
CA ILE A 657 1.56 20.69 -3.96
C ILE A 657 2.60 20.79 -2.83
N ALA A 658 2.43 20.02 -1.76
CA ALA A 658 3.34 20.01 -0.61
C ALA A 658 4.77 19.64 -1.01
N ARG A 659 4.93 18.68 -1.93
CA ARG A 659 6.24 18.30 -2.47
C ARG A 659 6.88 19.39 -3.31
N ASN A 660 6.13 20.01 -4.21
CA ASN A 660 6.66 21.09 -5.07
C ASN A 660 7.10 22.27 -4.21
N THR A 661 6.30 22.67 -3.21
CA THR A 661 6.70 23.70 -2.25
C THR A 661 7.98 23.33 -1.49
N ALA A 662 8.09 22.08 -1.01
CA ALA A 662 9.30 21.61 -0.35
C ALA A 662 10.52 21.58 -1.29
N TRP A 663 10.31 21.25 -2.57
CA TRP A 663 11.35 21.29 -3.60
C TRP A 663 11.87 22.70 -3.83
N ASP A 664 10.97 23.66 -4.07
CA ASP A 664 11.30 25.07 -4.33
C ASP A 664 12.10 25.67 -3.16
N ILE A 665 11.67 25.42 -1.92
CA ILE A 665 12.38 25.87 -0.71
C ILE A 665 13.80 25.28 -0.67
N LEU A 666 13.95 23.98 -0.94
CA LEU A 666 15.26 23.34 -0.91
C LEU A 666 16.12 23.72 -2.12
N GLU A 667 15.55 24.13 -3.24
CA GLU A 667 16.28 24.65 -4.40
C GLU A 667 16.95 25.98 -4.07
N GLU A 668 16.24 26.89 -3.43
CA GLU A 668 16.79 28.16 -2.98
C GLU A 668 17.66 28.08 -1.73
N ASP A 669 17.37 27.16 -0.81
CA ASP A 669 18.07 27.01 0.47
C ASP A 669 18.26 25.51 0.83
N PRO A 670 19.21 24.82 0.17
CA PRO A 670 19.42 23.38 0.35
C PRO A 670 19.75 22.96 1.79
N THR A 671 20.36 23.86 2.56
CA THR A 671 20.76 23.61 3.95
C THR A 671 19.76 24.12 4.97
N LEU A 672 18.66 24.76 4.53
CA LEU A 672 17.67 25.43 5.38
C LEU A 672 18.31 26.44 6.35
N SER A 673 19.28 27.20 5.85
CA SER A 673 20.09 28.14 6.62
C SER A 673 19.50 29.56 6.70
N LYS A 674 18.59 29.91 5.78
CA LYS A 674 17.93 31.22 5.78
C LYS A 674 17.11 31.42 7.06
N PRO A 675 17.06 32.65 7.61
CA PRO A 675 16.35 32.92 8.87
C PRO A 675 14.85 32.59 8.80
N GLU A 676 14.24 32.79 7.63
CA GLU A 676 12.84 32.49 7.35
C GLU A 676 12.52 30.98 7.41
N ASN A 677 13.52 30.13 7.16
CA ASN A 677 13.39 28.67 7.16
C ASN A 677 13.79 28.01 8.49
N ARG A 678 14.26 28.78 9.48
CA ARG A 678 14.71 28.26 10.78
C ARG A 678 13.64 27.42 11.49
N MET A 679 12.37 27.79 11.34
CA MET A 679 11.24 27.06 11.91
C MET A 679 11.10 25.64 11.33
N LEU A 680 11.38 25.47 10.04
CA LEU A 680 11.37 24.17 9.37
C LEU A 680 12.40 23.22 9.99
N VAL A 681 13.60 23.72 10.28
CA VAL A 681 14.67 22.93 10.90
C VAL A 681 14.29 22.46 12.31
N LEU A 682 13.68 23.35 13.10
CA LEU A 682 13.21 23.01 14.45
C LEU A 682 12.15 21.91 14.40
N GLN A 683 11.18 22.02 13.50
CA GLN A 683 10.13 21.02 13.37
C GLN A 683 10.65 19.68 12.84
N LEU A 684 11.57 19.68 11.87
CA LEU A 684 12.21 18.47 11.37
C LEU A 684 13.03 17.75 12.45
N LYS A 685 13.71 18.49 13.34
CA LYS A 685 14.42 17.89 14.49
C LYS A 685 13.46 17.22 15.46
N LYS A 686 12.30 17.83 15.71
CA LYS A 686 11.25 17.29 16.58
C LYS A 686 10.69 15.98 16.03
N MET A 687 10.45 15.91 14.71
CA MET A 687 9.97 14.68 14.06
C MET A 687 11.00 13.55 14.11
N LYS A 688 12.30 13.84 13.96
CA LYS A 688 13.36 12.82 14.03
C LYS A 688 13.51 12.15 15.40
N ASN A 689 13.18 12.83 16.49
CA ASN A 689 13.22 12.22 17.83
C ASN A 689 12.10 11.18 18.03
N ASN A 690 11.05 11.21 17.21
CA ASN A 690 9.91 10.30 17.28
C ASN A 690 9.94 9.21 16.19
N ALA A 691 10.86 9.29 15.21
CA ALA A 691 10.99 8.33 14.12
C ALA A 691 12.30 7.55 14.23
N VAL A 692 12.25 6.23 14.07
CA VAL A 692 13.46 5.40 13.98
C VAL A 692 14.32 5.95 12.85
N ASN A 693 15.56 6.32 13.19
CA ASN A 693 16.47 7.03 12.31
C ASN A 693 17.06 6.10 11.25
N TRP A 694 16.28 5.74 10.23
CA TRP A 694 16.73 4.89 9.13
C TRP A 694 17.58 5.64 8.10
N SER A 695 17.80 6.96 8.24
CA SER A 695 18.75 7.70 7.39
C SER A 695 20.21 7.31 7.64
N ALA A 696 20.50 6.57 8.73
CA ALA A 696 21.79 5.92 8.95
C ALA A 696 21.90 4.55 8.25
N ILE A 697 20.81 4.07 7.64
CA ILE A 697 20.68 2.72 7.09
C ILE A 697 20.23 2.77 5.62
N SER A 698 20.01 3.96 5.04
CA SER A 698 19.69 4.14 3.62
C SER A 698 20.94 4.31 2.79
#